data_AF-A0A418WZK9-F1
#
_entry.id   AF-A0A418WZK9-F1
#
_cell.length_a   1.000
_cell.length_b   1.000
_cell.length_c   1.000
_cell.angle_alpha   90.00
_cell.angle_beta   90.00
_cell.angle_gamma   90.00
#
_symmetry.space_group_name_H-M   'P 1'
#
loop_
_entity.id
_entity.type
_entity.pdbx_description
1 polymer ?
#
loop_
_entity_poly.entity_id
_entity_poly.type
_entity_poly.pdbx_seq_one_letter_code
_entity_poly.pdbx_strand_id
1 'polypeptide(L)'
;MPKRTDLKSILIIGAGPIIIGQACEFDYSGAQACKALREEGYHVILVNSNPATIMTDPEMADVTYIEPITWQVLERIIAKECPDAILPTMGGQTALNCALDLHRHGVLARYDVELIGASPDAIDKAEDRSRFKEAMTKIGLGSARSGVSHTLEESWAVQKELGFPVIIRPSFTMGGTGGGIAYNPEEFEAICKRGLEASPTSELLIEESLIGWKEFEMEVVRDRADNCIIVCSIENLDPMGVHTGDSITVAPAQTLTDKEYQIMRNASVAVLREIGVDTGGSNVQFAINPQDGRMIVIEMNPRVSRSSALASKATGFPIAKVAAKLAVGFTLDELRNDITGGATPASFEPTIDYVVTKIPRFAFEKFPQADSHLTTQMKSVGEVMAIGRTFQESFQKALRGLEVGVDGMNEKTTDRETIEEELGEPGPERIWYVGDAFAQGFSLEEVHQLTHIDPWFLVQIKEIVDIELWLETQTLDSLDKPTLFRLKQKGFADRRLARLLKTSDTAVRDKRRALGVRPVYKRVDTCAAEFATRTAYMYSTYEEECESQPTGNKKIMVLGGGPNRIGQGIEFDYCCVHAALAMREDGYETIMVNCNPETVSTDYDTSDRLYFEPLTLEDVLEIVDKEHPVGVIVQYGGQTPLKLALDLEANGVPIIGTSPDMIDAAEDRERFQQLLHKLGLRQPPNRTARTEADALRLAQEIGYPLVVRPSYVLGGRAMEIVHEQRDLERYMREAVKVSHDSPVLLDRFLNDAIEVDVDCLSDGSRTFIGGVMEHIEQAGVHSGDSACSLPPYSLSPETIAELKRQTALMAQGLNVVGLMNVQFAIQQQEIDGKLQDIVYVLEVNPRASRTVPFVSKATGLPLARIAARCMAGQTLDSQGIGSEVVPAYYSVKEAVFPFVKFPGVDTILGPEMKSTGEVMGVGRTFGEAFVKSQLGAGIKLPASGRVFLSVKNSDKPRAVQVAKDLVEMGFSVAATKGTAAAISAAGIPVTTVNKVVEGRPHVVDMIKNNEIALVINTVEEKRSAIVDSRAIRTSALAARVTTYTTIAGAEAAVEGMRHLDELHVYDLQGLHKTLH
;
A
#
# COMPACT_ATOMS: atom_id res chain seq x y z
N MET A 1 8.13 35.67 -14.00
CA MET A 1 9.55 35.86 -13.63
C MET A 1 10.10 34.46 -13.43
N PRO A 2 11.37 34.22 -13.72
CA PRO A 2 11.96 32.90 -13.52
C PRO A 2 12.01 32.49 -12.04
N LYS A 3 12.58 31.31 -11.79
CA LYS A 3 13.04 30.77 -10.50
C LYS A 3 13.33 31.85 -9.43
N ARG A 4 12.79 31.67 -8.23
CA ARG A 4 13.12 32.45 -7.02
C ARG A 4 14.61 32.37 -6.66
N THR A 5 15.21 33.50 -6.35
CA THR A 5 16.64 33.61 -6.00
C THR A 5 16.89 33.94 -4.53
N ASP A 6 15.83 34.32 -3.83
CA ASP A 6 15.80 34.52 -2.39
C ASP A 6 15.79 33.19 -1.61
N LEU A 7 15.33 32.11 -2.23
CA LEU A 7 15.39 30.75 -1.70
C LEU A 7 16.61 30.00 -2.25
N LYS A 8 17.29 29.23 -1.40
CA LYS A 8 18.41 28.35 -1.73
C LYS A 8 18.20 26.94 -1.20
N SER A 9 17.66 26.78 0.00
CA SER A 9 17.36 25.49 0.63
C SER A 9 15.86 25.30 0.85
N ILE A 10 15.35 24.12 0.52
CA ILE A 10 13.93 23.80 0.62
C ILE A 10 13.77 22.46 1.34
N LEU A 11 12.99 22.45 2.43
CA LEU A 11 12.58 21.26 3.15
C LEU A 11 11.26 20.71 2.59
N ILE A 12 11.29 19.50 2.05
CA ILE A 12 10.09 18.75 1.64
C ILE A 12 9.67 17.84 2.78
N ILE A 13 8.38 17.83 3.11
CA ILE A 13 7.80 16.90 4.09
C ILE A 13 7.13 15.75 3.34
N GLY A 14 7.62 14.53 3.53
CA GLY A 14 7.02 13.31 2.99
C GLY A 14 5.74 12.88 3.74
N ALA A 15 5.10 11.82 3.25
CA ALA A 15 3.83 11.33 3.82
C ALA A 15 4.00 10.43 5.06
N GLY A 16 5.18 9.84 5.24
CA GLY A 16 5.41 8.80 6.24
C GLY A 16 4.99 7.41 5.72
N PRO A 17 4.58 6.49 6.61
CA PRO A 17 4.23 5.12 6.23
C PRO A 17 2.98 5.06 5.35
N ILE A 18 2.89 4.00 4.55
CA ILE A 18 1.71 3.66 3.75
C ILE A 18 0.54 3.23 4.66
N ILE A 19 -0.59 3.92 4.53
CA ILE A 19 -1.85 3.60 5.22
C ILE A 19 -3.02 3.65 4.24
N ILE A 20 -4.15 3.01 4.59
CA ILE A 20 -5.38 3.12 3.80
C ILE A 20 -5.80 4.60 3.67
N GLY A 21 -5.85 5.07 2.43
CA GLY A 21 -6.17 6.45 2.07
C GLY A 21 -4.97 7.40 1.96
N GLN A 22 -3.75 6.95 2.28
CA GLN A 22 -2.51 7.70 2.05
C GLN A 22 -1.38 6.73 1.69
N ALA A 23 -1.18 6.48 0.40
CA ALA A 23 -0.36 5.38 -0.08
C ALA A 23 0.83 5.83 -0.95
N CYS A 24 1.12 5.09 -2.02
CA CYS A 24 2.34 5.23 -2.80
C CYS A 24 2.37 6.52 -3.64
N GLU A 25 1.22 7.15 -3.86
CA GLU A 25 1.06 8.36 -4.66
C GLU A 25 1.94 9.52 -4.15
N PHE A 26 2.31 9.50 -2.87
CA PHE A 26 3.15 10.51 -2.23
C PHE A 26 4.65 10.19 -2.31
N ASP A 27 5.05 8.93 -2.51
CA ASP A 27 6.44 8.65 -2.93
C ASP A 27 6.64 9.10 -4.37
N TYR A 28 5.71 8.78 -5.27
CA TYR A 28 5.73 9.28 -6.65
C TYR A 28 5.78 10.82 -6.69
N SER A 29 4.87 11.49 -5.99
CA SER A 29 4.82 12.95 -5.98
C SER A 29 6.03 13.57 -5.30
N GLY A 30 6.48 13.00 -4.18
CA GLY A 30 7.66 13.45 -3.44
C GLY A 30 8.96 13.29 -4.23
N ALA A 31 9.13 12.16 -4.93
CA ALA A 31 10.28 11.90 -5.79
C ALA A 31 10.33 12.88 -6.98
N GLN A 32 9.18 13.14 -7.61
CA GLN A 32 9.05 14.14 -8.67
C GLN A 32 9.40 15.55 -8.17
N ALA A 33 8.94 15.93 -6.97
CA ALA A 33 9.27 17.22 -6.37
C ALA A 33 10.77 17.35 -6.03
N CYS A 34 11.38 16.31 -5.45
CA CYS A 34 12.82 16.28 -5.18
C CYS A 34 13.63 16.48 -6.46
N LYS A 35 13.31 15.69 -7.50
CA LYS A 35 13.94 15.78 -8.82
C LYS A 35 13.79 17.18 -9.42
N ALA A 36 12.57 17.73 -9.43
CA ALA A 36 12.27 19.04 -10.00
C ALA A 36 13.08 20.16 -9.33
N LEU A 37 13.12 20.21 -8.00
CA LEU A 37 13.84 21.26 -7.28
C LEU A 37 15.36 21.12 -7.41
N ARG A 38 15.87 19.89 -7.45
CA ARG A 38 17.30 19.61 -7.65
C ARG A 38 17.76 19.95 -9.06
N GLU A 39 16.95 19.69 -10.09
CA GLU A 39 17.19 20.13 -11.48
C GLU A 39 17.33 21.65 -11.58
N GLU A 40 16.52 22.40 -10.82
CA GLU A 40 16.60 23.85 -10.77
C GLU A 40 17.76 24.36 -9.89
N GLY A 41 18.52 23.47 -9.23
CA GLY A 41 19.68 23.82 -8.42
C GLY A 41 19.35 24.38 -7.03
N TYR A 42 18.25 23.94 -6.43
CA TYR A 42 18.01 24.13 -5.00
C TYR A 42 18.72 23.07 -4.17
N HIS A 43 19.08 23.43 -2.94
CA HIS A 43 19.51 22.49 -1.92
C HIS A 43 18.28 21.83 -1.28
N VAL A 44 18.04 20.57 -1.58
CA VAL A 44 16.82 19.86 -1.16
C VAL A 44 17.09 19.09 0.12
N ILE A 45 16.31 19.42 1.15
CA ILE A 45 16.25 18.66 2.40
C ILE A 45 14.94 17.88 2.38
N LEU A 46 14.96 16.61 2.73
CA LEU A 46 13.77 15.78 2.78
C LEU A 46 13.63 15.11 4.14
N VAL A 47 12.40 15.06 4.67
CA VAL A 47 12.06 14.19 5.81
C VAL A 47 10.93 13.23 5.44
N ASN A 48 11.15 11.93 5.60
CA ASN A 48 10.13 10.90 5.45
C ASN A 48 10.51 9.65 6.25
N SER A 49 9.65 9.18 7.16
CA SER A 49 9.93 8.01 8.01
C SER A 49 9.89 6.67 7.28
N ASN A 50 9.33 6.61 6.07
CA ASN A 50 9.18 5.36 5.32
C ASN A 50 10.44 5.01 4.50
N PRO A 51 11.17 3.92 4.86
CA PRO A 51 12.43 3.55 4.20
C PRO A 51 12.23 2.91 2.82
N ALA A 52 11.02 2.48 2.48
CA ALA A 52 10.72 1.78 1.23
C ALA A 52 10.46 2.70 0.04
N THR A 53 10.70 4.00 0.21
CA THR A 53 10.41 5.03 -0.78
C THR A 53 11.63 5.34 -1.65
N ILE A 54 11.40 5.67 -2.93
CA ILE A 54 12.45 6.18 -3.83
C ILE A 54 12.86 7.58 -3.43
N MET A 55 11.93 8.43 -2.98
CA MET A 55 12.25 9.80 -2.57
C MET A 55 13.30 9.86 -1.45
N THR A 56 13.40 8.82 -0.60
CA THR A 56 14.41 8.73 0.48
C THR A 56 15.75 8.13 0.04
N ASP A 57 15.94 7.85 -1.25
CA ASP A 57 17.26 7.45 -1.73
C ASP A 57 18.28 8.58 -1.52
N PRO A 58 19.52 8.26 -1.09
CA PRO A 58 20.53 9.26 -0.78
C PRO A 58 20.84 10.23 -1.93
N GLU A 59 20.67 9.81 -3.18
CA GLU A 59 20.92 10.62 -4.38
C GLU A 59 19.78 11.57 -4.78
N MET A 60 18.57 11.38 -4.23
CA MET A 60 17.37 12.12 -4.64
C MET A 60 17.29 13.52 -4.02
N ALA A 61 17.89 13.70 -2.84
CA ALA A 61 17.98 14.97 -2.13
C ALA A 61 19.43 15.23 -1.67
N ASP A 62 19.75 16.47 -1.29
CA ASP A 62 21.08 16.78 -0.75
C ASP A 62 21.23 16.29 0.69
N VAL A 63 20.14 16.33 1.47
CA VAL A 63 20.07 15.83 2.84
C VAL A 63 18.75 15.10 3.04
N THR A 64 18.81 13.84 3.45
CA THR A 64 17.64 12.98 3.63
C THR A 64 17.54 12.51 5.08
N TYR A 65 16.39 12.75 5.70
CA TYR A 65 16.05 12.30 7.05
C TYR A 65 15.00 11.19 6.99
N ILE A 66 15.38 10.00 7.43
CA ILE A 66 14.43 8.92 7.74
C ILE A 66 14.13 8.98 9.23
N GLU A 67 13.24 9.91 9.59
CA GLU A 67 12.92 10.27 10.97
C GLU A 67 11.40 10.47 11.15
N PRO A 68 10.86 10.36 12.38
CA PRO A 68 9.43 10.52 12.64
C PRO A 68 8.89 11.90 12.24
N ILE A 69 7.77 11.92 11.51
CA ILE A 69 7.17 13.17 11.00
C ILE A 69 6.29 13.83 12.07
N THR A 70 6.97 14.42 13.06
CA THR A 70 6.35 15.18 14.15
C THR A 70 6.96 16.58 14.20
N TRP A 71 6.20 17.58 14.64
CA TRP A 71 6.70 18.97 14.63
C TRP A 71 7.94 19.13 15.52
N GLN A 72 8.07 18.34 16.60
CA GLN A 72 9.24 18.37 17.48
C GLN A 72 10.51 17.87 16.79
N VAL A 73 10.40 16.80 15.99
CA VAL A 73 11.52 16.27 15.21
C VAL A 73 11.86 17.21 14.07
N LEU A 74 10.84 17.74 13.37
CA LEU A 74 11.06 18.70 12.29
C LEU A 74 11.66 20.02 12.80
N GLU A 75 11.31 20.48 14.01
CA GLU A 75 11.98 21.64 14.62
C GLU A 75 13.49 21.39 14.80
N ARG A 76 13.89 20.17 15.19
CA ARG A 76 15.33 19.81 15.30
C ARG A 76 16.02 19.78 13.94
N ILE A 77 15.33 19.28 12.90
CA ILE A 77 15.85 19.30 11.52
C ILE A 77 15.99 20.75 11.04
N ILE A 78 14.97 21.58 11.22
CA ILE A 78 14.97 23.00 10.85
C ILE A 78 16.10 23.75 11.59
N ALA A 79 16.30 23.48 12.88
CA ALA A 79 17.37 24.09 13.65
C ALA A 79 18.78 23.69 13.18
N LYS A 80 18.93 22.47 12.63
CA LYS A 80 20.20 21.96 12.10
C LYS A 80 20.47 22.44 10.67
N GLU A 81 19.48 22.36 9.79
CA GLU A 81 19.62 22.59 8.35
C GLU A 81 19.31 24.03 7.92
N CYS A 82 18.57 24.79 8.74
CA CYS A 82 18.13 26.16 8.45
C CYS A 82 17.57 26.33 7.02
N PRO A 83 16.49 25.59 6.64
CA PRO A 83 15.88 25.73 5.32
C PRO A 83 15.28 27.12 5.12
N ASP A 84 15.42 27.70 3.93
CA ASP A 84 14.76 28.97 3.59
C ASP A 84 13.23 28.81 3.44
N ALA A 85 12.79 27.64 2.94
CA ALA A 85 11.37 27.34 2.76
C ALA A 85 11.01 25.88 3.05
N ILE A 86 9.71 25.64 3.28
CA ILE A 86 9.09 24.32 3.39
C ILE A 86 8.04 24.14 2.30
N LEU A 87 8.06 22.98 1.64
CA LEU A 87 7.04 22.54 0.68
C LEU A 87 6.18 21.42 1.32
N PRO A 88 4.97 21.72 1.84
CA PRO A 88 4.14 20.76 2.57
C PRO A 88 3.13 20.02 1.68
N THR A 89 3.02 20.36 0.40
CA THR A 89 1.92 19.93 -0.48
C THR A 89 2.18 18.61 -1.21
N MET A 90 3.25 17.88 -0.85
CA MET A 90 3.69 16.65 -1.51
C MET A 90 3.53 15.39 -0.64
N GLY A 91 3.20 15.54 0.64
CA GLY A 91 3.19 14.45 1.64
C GLY A 91 1.83 14.19 2.28
N GLY A 92 0.73 14.34 1.53
CA GLY A 92 -0.62 14.02 2.00
C GLY A 92 -1.06 14.84 3.21
N GLN A 93 -1.91 14.27 4.07
CA GLN A 93 -2.39 14.94 5.27
C GLN A 93 -1.30 15.07 6.33
N THR A 94 -0.41 14.07 6.42
CA THR A 94 0.71 14.09 7.37
C THR A 94 1.52 15.38 7.23
N ALA A 95 1.90 15.73 5.99
CA ALA A 95 2.69 16.92 5.72
C ALA A 95 1.94 18.23 6.02
N LEU A 96 0.67 18.33 5.63
CA LEU A 96 -0.16 19.52 5.90
C LEU A 96 -0.35 19.73 7.42
N ASN A 97 -0.73 18.68 8.15
CA ASN A 97 -0.93 18.75 9.59
C ASN A 97 0.38 19.14 10.32
N CYS A 98 1.51 18.54 9.92
CA CYS A 98 2.80 18.87 10.51
C CYS A 98 3.24 20.32 10.21
N ALA A 99 3.04 20.80 8.99
CA ALA A 99 3.32 22.18 8.62
C ALA A 99 2.46 23.19 9.41
N LEU A 100 1.18 22.89 9.58
CA LEU A 100 0.28 23.71 10.41
C LEU A 100 0.64 23.65 11.90
N ASP A 101 1.11 22.51 12.41
CA ASP A 101 1.63 22.41 13.79
C ASP A 101 2.89 23.27 13.95
N LEU A 102 3.85 23.20 13.02
CA LEU A 102 5.05 24.04 13.02
C LEU A 102 4.69 25.54 13.01
N HIS A 103 3.69 25.93 12.21
CA HIS A 103 3.18 27.29 12.18
C HIS A 103 2.53 27.70 13.52
N ARG A 104 1.62 26.86 14.06
CA ARG A 104 0.90 27.11 15.33
C ARG A 104 1.85 27.19 16.53
N HIS A 105 2.92 26.39 16.55
CA HIS A 105 3.95 26.43 17.59
C HIS A 105 5.00 27.54 17.39
N GLY A 106 4.85 28.36 16.34
CA GLY A 106 5.73 29.50 16.07
C GLY A 106 7.14 29.11 15.62
N VAL A 107 7.35 27.86 15.18
CA VAL A 107 8.66 27.36 14.73
C VAL A 107 9.07 28.06 13.44
N LEU A 108 8.16 28.16 12.48
CA LEU A 108 8.43 28.81 11.19
C LEU A 108 8.87 30.27 11.36
N ALA A 109 8.18 31.01 12.24
CA ALA A 109 8.54 32.40 12.54
C ALA A 109 9.86 32.53 13.32
N ARG A 110 10.20 31.56 14.17
CA ARG A 110 11.44 31.56 14.96
C ARG A 110 12.68 31.37 14.09
N TYR A 111 12.58 30.54 13.07
CA TYR A 111 13.69 30.20 12.17
C TYR A 111 13.62 30.91 10.82
N ASP A 112 12.65 31.82 10.63
CA ASP A 112 12.43 32.59 9.38
C ASP A 112 12.24 31.69 8.14
N VAL A 113 11.42 30.65 8.29
CA VAL A 113 11.17 29.66 7.24
C VAL A 113 9.83 29.95 6.55
N GLU A 114 9.86 30.13 5.22
CA GLU A 114 8.67 30.38 4.42
C GLU A 114 7.91 29.09 4.09
N LEU A 115 6.57 29.13 4.07
CA LEU A 115 5.75 28.04 3.55
C LEU A 115 5.40 28.32 2.08
N ILE A 116 5.88 27.49 1.16
CA ILE A 116 5.68 27.64 -0.30
C ILE A 116 4.71 26.59 -0.86
N GLY A 117 4.16 26.85 -2.06
CA GLY A 117 3.17 26.00 -2.72
C GLY A 117 1.74 26.27 -2.25
N ALA A 118 1.51 26.26 -0.94
CA ALA A 118 0.26 26.68 -0.32
C ALA A 118 0.54 27.42 1.00
N SER A 119 -0.14 28.55 1.22
CA SER A 119 -0.01 29.33 2.46
C SER A 119 -0.74 28.64 3.64
N PRO A 120 -0.37 28.92 4.91
CA PRO A 120 -1.09 28.39 6.07
C PRO A 120 -2.59 28.70 6.03
N ASP A 121 -2.96 29.91 5.59
CA ASP A 121 -4.37 30.30 5.47
C ASP A 121 -5.09 29.53 4.37
N ALA A 122 -4.46 29.30 3.22
CA ALA A 122 -5.05 28.53 2.13
C ALA A 122 -5.29 27.07 2.52
N ILE A 123 -4.33 26.46 3.23
CA ILE A 123 -4.46 25.09 3.75
C ILE A 123 -5.60 25.03 4.76
N ASP A 124 -5.59 25.90 5.77
CA ASP A 124 -6.62 25.94 6.81
C ASP A 124 -8.01 26.21 6.23
N LYS A 125 -8.14 27.15 5.27
CA LYS A 125 -9.40 27.50 4.64
C LYS A 125 -10.01 26.37 3.80
N ALA A 126 -9.21 25.44 3.30
CA ALA A 126 -9.67 24.26 2.57
C ALA A 126 -9.99 23.08 3.49
N GLU A 127 -9.15 22.85 4.51
CA GLU A 127 -9.25 21.72 5.43
C GLU A 127 -10.29 21.94 6.55
N ASP A 128 -10.49 23.19 6.97
CA ASP A 128 -11.59 23.61 7.83
C ASP A 128 -12.89 23.66 7.00
N ARG A 129 -13.80 22.75 7.33
CA ARG A 129 -15.03 22.54 6.58
C ARG A 129 -16.00 23.71 6.69
N SER A 130 -15.96 24.46 7.79
CA SER A 130 -16.76 25.67 7.99
C SER A 130 -16.25 26.80 7.10
N ARG A 131 -14.94 27.06 7.15
CA ARG A 131 -14.29 28.09 6.31
C ARG A 131 -14.45 27.78 4.82
N PHE A 132 -14.34 26.52 4.42
CA PHE A 132 -14.55 26.09 3.05
C PHE A 132 -15.99 26.39 2.58
N LYS A 133 -17.00 26.09 3.40
CA LYS A 133 -18.40 26.36 3.07
C LYS A 133 -18.70 27.85 2.94
N GLU A 134 -18.15 28.67 3.84
CA GLU A 134 -18.26 30.13 3.75
C GLU A 134 -17.61 30.66 2.46
N ALA A 135 -16.46 30.10 2.08
CA ALA A 135 -15.78 30.42 0.83
C ALA A 135 -16.65 30.08 -0.39
N MET A 136 -17.25 28.89 -0.43
CA MET A 136 -18.13 28.48 -1.54
C MET A 136 -19.37 29.39 -1.65
N THR A 137 -19.98 29.70 -0.51
CA THR A 137 -21.14 30.61 -0.44
C THR A 137 -20.80 31.99 -0.98
N LYS A 138 -19.62 32.52 -0.62
CA LYS A 138 -19.14 33.83 -1.07
C LYS A 138 -18.96 33.91 -2.59
N ILE A 139 -18.50 32.84 -3.23
CA ILE A 139 -18.34 32.78 -4.70
C ILE A 139 -19.60 32.28 -5.43
N GLY A 140 -20.70 32.07 -4.71
CA GLY A 140 -21.99 31.69 -5.30
C GLY A 140 -22.08 30.24 -5.77
N LEU A 141 -21.18 29.36 -5.28
CA LEU A 141 -21.25 27.92 -5.55
C LEU A 141 -22.10 27.23 -4.48
N GLY A 142 -22.91 26.26 -4.91
CA GLY A 142 -23.73 25.47 -4.00
C GLY A 142 -22.90 24.47 -3.19
N SER A 143 -23.22 24.36 -1.90
CA SER A 143 -22.78 23.27 -1.02
C SER A 143 -24.01 22.45 -0.58
N ALA A 144 -23.79 21.23 -0.09
CA ALA A 144 -24.85 20.48 0.57
C ALA A 144 -25.38 21.27 1.79
N ARG A 145 -26.67 21.10 2.14
CA ARG A 145 -27.18 21.58 3.43
C ARG A 145 -26.43 20.86 4.54
N SER A 146 -25.90 21.62 5.48
CA SER A 146 -24.99 21.07 6.50
C SER A 146 -24.92 21.94 7.74
N GLY A 147 -24.46 21.35 8.85
CA GLY A 147 -24.14 22.03 10.09
C GLY A 147 -22.86 21.48 10.72
N VAL A 148 -22.15 22.36 11.41
CA VAL A 148 -20.91 22.03 12.13
C VAL A 148 -21.25 21.65 13.57
N SER A 149 -20.52 20.68 14.13
CA SER A 149 -20.66 20.27 15.53
C SER A 149 -19.33 19.88 16.16
N HIS A 150 -19.17 20.19 17.45
CA HIS A 150 -17.99 19.90 18.26
C HIS A 150 -18.31 18.96 19.44
N THR A 151 -19.59 18.70 19.65
CA THR A 151 -20.08 17.79 20.68
C THR A 151 -21.19 16.92 20.10
N LEU A 152 -21.41 15.75 20.71
CA LEU A 152 -22.48 14.85 20.29
C LEU A 152 -23.88 15.50 20.41
N GLU A 153 -24.08 16.42 21.36
CA GLU A 153 -25.34 17.16 21.51
C GLU A 153 -25.58 18.12 20.34
N GLU A 154 -24.55 18.86 19.94
CA GLU A 154 -24.59 19.71 18.74
C GLU A 154 -24.82 18.86 17.49
N SER A 155 -24.15 17.71 17.36
CA SER A 155 -24.35 16.79 16.23
C SER A 155 -25.82 16.38 16.11
N TRP A 156 -26.45 16.02 17.23
CA TRP A 156 -27.88 15.69 17.28
C TRP A 156 -28.80 16.85 16.93
N ALA A 157 -28.42 18.10 17.26
CA ALA A 157 -29.19 19.27 16.87
C ALA A 157 -29.18 19.45 15.34
N VAL A 158 -28.01 19.33 14.72
CA VAL A 158 -27.84 19.42 13.26
C VAL A 158 -28.60 18.30 12.53
N GLN A 159 -28.49 17.06 13.01
CA GLN A 159 -29.15 15.90 12.40
C GLN A 159 -30.68 16.07 12.36
N LYS A 160 -31.29 16.65 13.40
CA LYS A 160 -32.76 16.89 13.45
C LYS A 160 -33.24 17.86 12.36
N GLU A 161 -32.39 18.77 11.89
CA GLU A 161 -32.73 19.73 10.83
C GLU A 161 -32.59 19.13 9.43
N LEU A 162 -31.72 18.13 9.27
CA LEU A 162 -31.41 17.50 7.99
C LEU A 162 -32.29 16.26 7.73
N GLY A 163 -32.56 15.45 8.76
CA GLY A 163 -33.20 14.14 8.63
C GLY A 163 -32.23 13.06 8.13
N PHE A 164 -32.58 11.77 8.30
CA PHE A 164 -31.75 10.67 7.80
C PHE A 164 -32.05 10.30 6.34
N PRO A 165 -31.09 9.73 5.59
CA PRO A 165 -29.69 9.55 6.00
C PRO A 165 -28.88 10.86 5.98
N VAL A 166 -27.85 10.95 6.82
CA VAL A 166 -26.89 12.07 6.84
C VAL A 166 -25.46 11.58 6.60
N ILE A 167 -24.64 12.43 5.99
CA ILE A 167 -23.22 12.19 5.78
C ILE A 167 -22.45 12.91 6.89
N ILE A 168 -21.48 12.25 7.52
CA ILE A 168 -20.65 12.81 8.59
C ILE A 168 -19.21 12.84 8.11
N ARG A 169 -18.59 14.03 8.08
CA ARG A 169 -17.20 14.25 7.66
C ARG A 169 -16.42 15.00 8.74
N PRO A 170 -15.39 14.39 9.35
CA PRO A 170 -14.51 15.09 10.27
C PRO A 170 -13.59 16.10 9.54
N SER A 171 -13.27 17.20 10.22
CA SER A 171 -12.31 18.20 9.70
C SER A 171 -10.86 17.74 9.90
N PHE A 172 -9.94 18.17 9.01
CA PHE A 172 -8.50 17.81 8.99
C PHE A 172 -8.20 16.30 8.93
N THR A 173 -9.12 15.51 8.38
CA THR A 173 -8.90 14.10 8.07
C THR A 173 -9.07 13.84 6.56
N MET A 174 -8.42 12.79 6.06
CA MET A 174 -8.52 12.37 4.67
C MET A 174 -8.98 10.90 4.56
N GLY A 175 -9.37 10.48 3.35
CA GLY A 175 -9.84 9.12 3.09
C GLY A 175 -11.11 8.77 3.87
N GLY A 176 -11.91 9.77 4.22
CA GLY A 176 -13.11 9.66 5.07
C GLY A 176 -12.85 9.15 6.49
N THR A 177 -11.62 9.23 7.01
CA THR A 177 -11.27 8.69 8.33
C THR A 177 -12.15 9.30 9.43
N GLY A 178 -12.87 8.44 10.15
CA GLY A 178 -13.79 8.84 11.22
C GLY A 178 -15.18 9.29 10.72
N GLY A 179 -15.37 9.40 9.40
CA GLY A 179 -16.65 9.70 8.78
C GLY A 179 -17.51 8.45 8.54
N GLY A 180 -18.62 8.66 7.83
CA GLY A 180 -19.55 7.62 7.42
C GLY A 180 -20.91 8.17 7.00
N ILE A 181 -21.82 7.26 6.67
CA ILE A 181 -23.23 7.54 6.41
C ILE A 181 -24.02 6.99 7.59
N ALA A 182 -24.89 7.81 8.18
CA ALA A 182 -25.81 7.37 9.22
C ALA A 182 -27.22 7.27 8.66
N TYR A 183 -27.78 6.06 8.65
CA TYR A 183 -29.16 5.78 8.25
C TYR A 183 -30.11 5.83 9.44
N ASN A 184 -29.59 5.71 10.67
CA ASN A 184 -30.39 5.64 11.89
C ASN A 184 -29.64 6.23 13.11
N PRO A 185 -30.33 6.39 14.26
CA PRO A 185 -29.73 6.93 15.48
C PRO A 185 -28.50 6.21 16.02
N GLU A 186 -28.43 4.89 15.90
CA GLU A 186 -27.35 4.08 16.48
C GLU A 186 -26.06 4.29 15.69
N GLU A 187 -26.14 4.20 14.37
CA GLU A 187 -25.03 4.53 13.47
C GLU A 187 -24.57 5.97 13.65
N PHE A 188 -25.51 6.92 13.76
CA PHE A 188 -25.20 8.33 13.94
C PHE A 188 -24.33 8.59 15.17
N GLU A 189 -24.70 8.04 16.32
CA GLU A 189 -23.95 8.20 17.56
C GLU A 189 -22.57 7.52 17.48
N ALA A 190 -22.50 6.34 16.89
CA ALA A 190 -21.26 5.60 16.71
C ALA A 190 -20.26 6.33 15.80
N ILE A 191 -20.74 6.87 14.66
CA ILE A 191 -19.93 7.61 13.69
C ILE A 191 -19.51 8.95 14.30
N CYS A 192 -20.42 9.72 14.92
CA CYS A 192 -20.08 11.02 15.49
C CYS A 192 -19.02 10.91 16.60
N LYS A 193 -19.12 9.92 17.51
CA LYS A 193 -18.11 9.71 18.56
C LYS A 193 -16.73 9.44 17.96
N ARG A 194 -16.67 8.51 17.00
CA ARG A 194 -15.43 8.16 16.30
C ARG A 194 -14.86 9.35 15.54
N GLY A 195 -15.70 10.12 14.87
CA GLY A 195 -15.29 11.26 14.07
C GLY A 195 -14.78 12.43 14.91
N LEU A 196 -15.42 12.77 16.03
CA LEU A 196 -14.95 13.80 16.97
C LEU A 196 -13.59 13.43 17.57
N GLU A 197 -13.37 12.15 17.85
CA GLU A 197 -12.07 11.64 18.32
C GLU A 197 -11.02 11.58 17.20
N ALA A 198 -11.43 11.35 15.96
CA ALA A 198 -10.55 11.32 14.80
C ALA A 198 -10.08 12.71 14.37
N SER A 199 -10.95 13.72 14.46
CA SER A 199 -10.66 15.09 14.07
C SER A 199 -9.61 15.73 14.99
N PRO A 200 -8.49 16.26 14.45
CA PRO A 200 -7.52 17.04 15.20
C PRO A 200 -8.10 18.29 15.89
N THR A 201 -9.23 18.80 15.40
CA THR A 201 -9.94 19.98 15.94
C THR A 201 -11.22 19.61 16.70
N SER A 202 -11.50 18.32 16.88
CA SER A 202 -12.76 17.81 17.44
C SER A 202 -14.00 18.42 16.77
N GLU A 203 -13.98 18.49 15.43
CA GLU A 203 -15.04 19.10 14.62
C GLU A 203 -15.58 18.11 13.59
N LEU A 204 -16.91 18.11 13.42
CA LEU A 204 -17.64 17.37 12.39
C LEU A 204 -18.47 18.31 11.53
N LEU A 205 -18.46 18.08 10.22
CA LEU A 205 -19.49 18.56 9.31
C LEU A 205 -20.52 17.45 9.06
N ILE A 206 -21.79 17.74 9.33
CA ILE A 206 -22.91 16.82 9.11
C ILE A 206 -23.77 17.39 7.99
N GLU A 207 -24.03 16.59 6.95
CA GLU A 207 -24.62 17.03 5.70
C GLU A 207 -25.83 16.20 5.28
N GLU A 208 -26.72 16.83 4.50
CA GLU A 208 -27.78 16.11 3.81
C GLU A 208 -27.20 15.07 2.84
N SER A 209 -27.91 13.96 2.69
CA SER A 209 -27.50 12.92 1.75
C SER A 209 -27.64 13.38 0.30
N LEU A 210 -26.57 13.21 -0.46
CA LEU A 210 -26.55 13.30 -1.93
C LEU A 210 -26.31 11.91 -2.56
N ILE A 211 -26.63 10.83 -1.83
CA ILE A 211 -26.39 9.46 -2.29
C ILE A 211 -27.10 9.23 -3.63
N GLY A 212 -26.39 8.58 -4.57
CA GLY A 212 -26.88 8.30 -5.91
C GLY A 212 -26.70 9.43 -6.93
N TRP A 213 -26.20 10.60 -6.53
CA TRP A 213 -25.78 11.64 -7.48
C TRP A 213 -24.49 11.23 -8.20
N LYS A 214 -24.25 11.79 -9.38
CA LYS A 214 -22.98 11.58 -10.10
C LYS A 214 -21.86 12.31 -9.37
N GLU A 215 -20.69 11.68 -9.24
CA GLU A 215 -19.52 12.24 -8.58
C GLU A 215 -18.38 12.49 -9.58
N PHE A 216 -17.79 13.68 -9.52
CA PHE A 216 -16.76 14.14 -10.44
C PHE A 216 -15.59 14.77 -9.69
N GLU A 217 -14.40 14.67 -10.29
CA GLU A 217 -13.20 15.32 -9.81
C GLU A 217 -12.52 16.10 -10.94
N MET A 218 -11.93 17.25 -10.60
CA MET A 218 -11.06 18.00 -11.50
C MET A 218 -9.71 18.25 -10.86
N GLU A 219 -8.65 17.86 -11.56
CA GLU A 219 -7.28 18.20 -11.22
C GLU A 219 -6.93 19.54 -11.85
N VAL A 220 -6.59 20.51 -11.00
CA VAL A 220 -6.38 21.91 -11.39
C VAL A 220 -4.96 22.31 -11.04
N VAL A 221 -4.30 23.06 -11.91
CA VAL A 221 -2.99 23.65 -11.64
C VAL A 221 -3.07 25.16 -11.86
N ARG A 222 -2.58 25.93 -10.88
CA ARG A 222 -2.57 27.39 -10.90
C ARG A 222 -1.19 27.95 -10.57
N ASP A 223 -0.80 29.00 -11.29
CA ASP A 223 0.43 29.74 -11.03
C ASP A 223 0.19 31.17 -10.52
N ARG A 224 1.28 31.83 -10.11
CA ARG A 224 1.25 33.18 -9.55
C ARG A 224 0.88 34.29 -10.54
N ALA A 225 0.90 34.00 -11.85
CA ALA A 225 0.39 34.90 -12.88
C ALA A 225 -1.13 34.74 -13.08
N ASP A 226 -1.76 33.91 -12.26
CA ASP A 226 -3.17 33.53 -12.34
C ASP A 226 -3.53 32.76 -13.62
N ASN A 227 -2.53 32.15 -14.27
CA ASN A 227 -2.81 31.10 -15.25
C ASN A 227 -3.37 29.90 -14.49
N CYS A 228 -4.43 29.29 -15.03
CA CYS A 228 -5.11 28.19 -14.39
C CYS A 228 -5.64 27.22 -15.46
N ILE A 229 -5.33 25.93 -15.31
CA ILE A 229 -5.67 24.88 -16.27
C ILE A 229 -6.34 23.70 -15.57
N ILE A 230 -7.24 23.03 -16.28
CA ILE A 230 -7.72 21.70 -15.90
C ILE A 230 -6.80 20.67 -16.55
N VAL A 231 -6.07 19.91 -15.72
CA VAL A 231 -5.18 18.85 -16.20
C VAL A 231 -5.98 17.61 -16.56
N CYS A 232 -6.97 17.25 -15.74
CA CYS A 232 -7.80 16.07 -15.96
C CYS A 232 -9.18 16.26 -15.33
N SER A 233 -10.20 15.68 -15.97
CA SER A 233 -11.51 15.43 -15.37
C SER A 233 -11.69 13.93 -15.15
N ILE A 234 -12.29 13.58 -14.02
CA ILE A 234 -12.55 12.19 -13.64
C ILE A 234 -14.05 12.06 -13.34
N GLU A 235 -14.67 11.03 -13.87
CA GLU A 235 -16.05 10.64 -13.55
C GLU A 235 -16.03 9.33 -12.78
N ASN A 236 -16.75 9.29 -11.66
CA ASN A 236 -16.89 8.08 -10.86
C ASN A 236 -18.00 7.22 -11.46
N LEU A 237 -17.72 5.93 -11.65
CA LEU A 237 -18.73 4.94 -12.07
C LEU A 237 -19.65 4.63 -10.89
N ASP A 238 -19.07 4.42 -9.71
CA ASP A 238 -19.82 4.31 -8.46
C ASP A 238 -20.30 5.71 -8.05
N PRO A 239 -21.61 5.92 -7.82
CA PRO A 239 -22.16 7.24 -7.51
C PRO A 239 -21.85 7.69 -6.07
N MET A 240 -22.16 8.96 -5.78
CA MET A 240 -22.02 9.56 -4.45
C MET A 240 -22.54 8.62 -3.35
N GLY A 241 -21.75 8.43 -2.30
CA GLY A 241 -22.01 7.49 -1.20
C GLY A 241 -20.90 6.46 -1.04
N VAL A 242 -20.15 6.18 -2.11
CA VAL A 242 -18.87 5.45 -2.09
C VAL A 242 -17.75 6.47 -2.24
N HIS A 243 -16.74 6.45 -1.36
CA HIS A 243 -15.61 7.38 -1.49
C HIS A 243 -14.90 7.17 -2.83
N THR A 244 -14.55 8.23 -3.55
CA THR A 244 -13.72 8.20 -4.79
C THR A 244 -12.53 7.23 -4.80
N GLY A 245 -11.82 7.06 -3.67
CA GLY A 245 -10.72 6.11 -3.55
C GLY A 245 -11.16 4.64 -3.53
N ASP A 246 -12.38 4.36 -3.08
CA ASP A 246 -13.04 3.04 -3.11
C ASP A 246 -13.97 2.87 -4.32
N SER A 247 -14.12 3.89 -5.16
CA SER A 247 -14.88 3.85 -6.41
C SER A 247 -14.03 3.38 -7.60
N ILE A 248 -14.68 2.74 -8.56
CA ILE A 248 -14.24 2.66 -9.95
C ILE A 248 -14.39 4.05 -10.56
N THR A 249 -13.35 4.54 -11.22
CA THR A 249 -13.36 5.87 -11.85
C THR A 249 -12.80 5.82 -13.26
N VAL A 250 -13.22 6.78 -14.10
CA VAL A 250 -12.77 6.90 -15.49
C VAL A 250 -12.30 8.30 -15.82
N ALA A 251 -11.32 8.41 -16.72
CA ALA A 251 -10.91 9.66 -17.33
C ALA A 251 -10.96 9.55 -18.87
N PRO A 252 -11.48 10.57 -19.58
CA PRO A 252 -12.04 11.81 -19.05
C PRO A 252 -13.47 11.60 -18.47
N ALA A 253 -14.14 12.68 -18.05
CA ALA A 253 -15.59 12.67 -17.84
C ALA A 253 -16.34 12.31 -19.15
N GLN A 254 -17.38 11.48 -19.05
CA GLN A 254 -18.11 10.87 -20.16
C GLN A 254 -19.53 11.46 -20.32
N THR A 255 -20.23 11.73 -19.21
CA THR A 255 -21.69 11.98 -19.22
C THR A 255 -22.08 13.45 -18.99
N LEU A 256 -21.14 14.37 -19.18
CA LEU A 256 -21.41 15.81 -19.12
C LEU A 256 -21.53 16.38 -20.52
N THR A 257 -22.54 17.23 -20.72
CA THR A 257 -22.51 18.14 -21.87
C THR A 257 -21.36 19.12 -21.72
N ASP A 258 -20.83 19.64 -22.83
CA ASP A 258 -19.78 20.67 -22.77
C ASP A 258 -20.20 21.86 -21.89
N LYS A 259 -21.48 22.26 -21.91
CA LYS A 259 -21.99 23.34 -21.04
C LYS A 259 -21.83 23.02 -19.55
N GLU A 260 -22.19 21.82 -19.12
CA GLU A 260 -22.02 21.38 -17.73
C GLU A 260 -20.54 21.26 -17.37
N TYR A 261 -19.73 20.73 -18.29
CA TYR A 261 -18.28 20.67 -18.13
C TYR A 261 -17.66 22.06 -17.95
N GLN A 262 -18.03 23.05 -18.77
CA GLN A 262 -17.53 24.42 -18.65
C GLN A 262 -17.98 25.08 -17.34
N ILE A 263 -19.18 24.79 -16.84
CA ILE A 263 -19.65 25.26 -15.53
C ILE A 263 -18.78 24.68 -14.42
N MET A 264 -18.54 23.36 -14.45
CA MET A 264 -17.68 22.68 -13.48
C MET A 264 -16.24 23.19 -13.55
N ARG A 265 -15.68 23.34 -14.75
CA ARG A 265 -14.35 23.92 -15.00
C ARG A 265 -14.23 25.32 -14.40
N ASN A 266 -15.19 26.20 -14.68
CA ASN A 266 -15.18 27.56 -14.14
C ASN A 266 -15.29 27.57 -12.61
N ALA A 267 -16.09 26.67 -12.04
CA ALA A 267 -16.20 26.50 -10.60
C ALA A 267 -14.86 26.05 -10.00
N SER A 268 -14.19 25.03 -10.56
CA SER A 268 -12.87 24.57 -10.12
C SER A 268 -11.85 25.70 -10.06
N VAL A 269 -11.77 26.52 -11.11
CA VAL A 269 -10.89 27.69 -11.15
C VAL A 269 -11.26 28.73 -10.08
N ALA A 270 -12.56 28.99 -9.89
CA ALA A 270 -13.04 29.93 -8.88
C ALA A 270 -12.75 29.44 -7.44
N VAL A 271 -12.86 28.14 -7.19
CA VAL A 271 -12.53 27.51 -5.90
C VAL A 271 -11.06 27.76 -5.56
N LEU A 272 -10.11 27.43 -6.46
CA LEU A 272 -8.69 27.64 -6.19
C LEU A 272 -8.36 29.11 -5.90
N ARG A 273 -8.96 30.03 -6.67
CA ARG A 273 -8.77 31.47 -6.48
C ARG A 273 -9.28 31.97 -5.14
N GLU A 274 -10.45 31.51 -4.69
CA GLU A 274 -11.02 31.93 -3.41
C GLU A 274 -10.29 31.31 -2.22
N ILE A 275 -9.91 30.02 -2.31
CA ILE A 275 -9.11 29.36 -1.27
C ILE A 275 -7.72 30.00 -1.16
N GLY A 276 -7.16 30.45 -2.28
CA GLY A 276 -5.87 31.13 -2.30
C GLY A 276 -4.69 30.20 -2.57
N VAL A 277 -4.92 29.09 -3.30
CA VAL A 277 -3.83 28.27 -3.85
C VAL A 277 -3.35 28.94 -5.13
N ASP A 278 -2.17 29.55 -5.09
CA ASP A 278 -1.63 30.41 -6.13
C ASP A 278 -0.34 29.86 -6.79
N THR A 279 0.26 28.80 -6.26
CA THR A 279 1.51 28.22 -6.81
C THR A 279 1.56 26.69 -6.72
N GLY A 280 0.55 26.00 -7.26
CA GLY A 280 0.52 24.53 -7.17
C GLY A 280 -0.68 23.85 -7.82
N GLY A 281 -0.76 22.53 -7.60
CA GLY A 281 -1.89 21.68 -8.01
C GLY A 281 -2.89 21.47 -6.87
N SER A 282 -4.16 21.25 -7.22
CA SER A 282 -5.23 20.90 -6.28
C SER A 282 -6.32 20.08 -6.95
N ASN A 283 -6.98 19.25 -6.17
CA ASN A 283 -8.14 18.47 -6.59
C ASN A 283 -9.43 19.16 -6.10
N VAL A 284 -10.45 19.25 -6.95
CA VAL A 284 -11.79 19.77 -6.60
C VAL A 284 -12.85 18.73 -6.92
N GLN A 285 -13.73 18.44 -5.97
CA GLN A 285 -14.78 17.41 -6.10
C GLN A 285 -16.18 18.02 -6.22
N PHE A 286 -17.02 17.38 -7.03
CA PHE A 286 -18.37 17.83 -7.33
C PHE A 286 -19.36 16.67 -7.30
N ALA A 287 -20.58 16.96 -6.86
CA ALA A 287 -21.74 16.12 -7.10
C ALA A 287 -22.69 16.80 -8.10
N ILE A 288 -23.20 16.04 -9.06
CA ILE A 288 -24.19 16.51 -10.03
C ILE A 288 -25.44 15.63 -9.97
N ASN A 289 -26.59 16.28 -9.77
CA ASN A 289 -27.87 15.60 -9.85
C ASN A 289 -28.16 15.19 -11.29
N PRO A 290 -28.30 13.88 -11.60
CA PRO A 290 -28.56 13.43 -12.96
C PRO A 290 -29.92 13.89 -13.51
N GLN A 291 -30.86 14.31 -12.66
CA GLN A 291 -32.22 14.69 -13.09
C GLN A 291 -32.32 16.13 -13.62
N ASP A 292 -31.57 17.07 -13.04
CA ASP A 292 -31.71 18.51 -13.32
C ASP A 292 -30.37 19.24 -13.56
N GLY A 293 -29.24 18.56 -13.44
CA GLY A 293 -27.91 19.14 -13.64
C GLY A 293 -27.45 20.03 -12.49
N ARG A 294 -28.14 20.04 -11.33
CA ARG A 294 -27.70 20.80 -10.15
C ARG A 294 -26.32 20.32 -9.70
N MET A 295 -25.36 21.25 -9.70
CA MET A 295 -23.98 21.01 -9.28
C MET A 295 -23.74 21.50 -7.85
N ILE A 296 -23.07 20.68 -7.06
CA ILE A 296 -22.66 20.96 -5.68
C ILE A 296 -21.16 20.72 -5.56
N VAL A 297 -20.44 21.63 -4.91
CA VAL A 297 -19.03 21.43 -4.55
C VAL A 297 -18.96 20.63 -3.25
N ILE A 298 -18.17 19.56 -3.24
CA ILE A 298 -18.04 18.63 -2.09
C ILE A 298 -16.86 19.02 -1.21
N GLU A 299 -15.68 19.15 -1.81
CA GLU A 299 -14.44 19.58 -1.15
C GLU A 299 -13.39 20.01 -2.16
N MET A 300 -12.30 20.60 -1.65
CA MET A 300 -11.05 20.75 -2.39
C MET A 300 -9.88 20.32 -1.52
N ASN A 301 -8.86 19.75 -2.15
CA ASN A 301 -7.64 19.30 -1.48
C ASN A 301 -6.48 20.20 -1.94
N PRO A 302 -5.88 21.05 -1.07
CA PRO A 302 -4.89 22.07 -1.42
C PRO A 302 -3.47 21.51 -1.60
N ARG A 303 -3.36 20.33 -2.23
CA ARG A 303 -2.14 19.53 -2.37
C ARG A 303 -2.30 18.53 -3.52
N VAL A 304 -1.21 17.81 -3.82
CA VAL A 304 -1.30 16.58 -4.60
C VAL A 304 -2.11 15.51 -3.85
N SER A 305 -2.67 14.57 -4.60
CA SER A 305 -3.60 13.53 -4.15
C SER A 305 -3.39 12.23 -4.95
N ARG A 306 -4.06 11.14 -4.55
CA ARG A 306 -4.13 9.93 -5.38
C ARG A 306 -4.71 10.22 -6.76
N SER A 307 -5.75 11.06 -6.82
CA SER A 307 -6.38 11.50 -8.06
C SER A 307 -5.42 12.30 -8.94
N SER A 308 -4.50 13.08 -8.35
CA SER A 308 -3.45 13.78 -9.11
C SER A 308 -2.38 12.83 -9.67
N ALA A 309 -2.05 11.74 -8.95
CA ALA A 309 -1.16 10.70 -9.46
C ALA A 309 -1.83 9.95 -10.61
N LEU A 310 -3.07 9.51 -10.42
CA LEU A 310 -3.92 8.92 -11.45
C LEU A 310 -4.02 9.82 -12.69
N ALA A 311 -4.33 11.11 -12.51
CA ALA A 311 -4.41 12.08 -13.60
C ALA A 311 -3.08 12.29 -14.32
N SER A 312 -1.96 12.30 -13.58
CA SER A 312 -0.63 12.41 -14.18
C SER A 312 -0.33 11.22 -15.09
N LYS A 313 -0.70 10.01 -14.66
CA LYS A 313 -0.56 8.80 -15.47
C LYS A 313 -1.55 8.78 -16.63
N ALA A 314 -2.81 9.14 -16.38
CA ALA A 314 -3.85 9.15 -17.40
C ALA A 314 -3.53 10.10 -18.55
N THR A 315 -2.97 11.27 -18.25
CA THR A 315 -2.73 12.31 -19.26
C THR A 315 -1.31 12.31 -19.79
N GLY A 316 -0.32 11.89 -18.99
CA GLY A 316 1.11 12.11 -19.23
C GLY A 316 1.63 13.46 -18.69
N PHE A 317 0.78 14.29 -18.08
CA PHE A 317 1.17 15.58 -17.51
C PHE A 317 1.72 15.41 -16.07
N PRO A 318 2.97 15.78 -15.77
CA PRO A 318 3.58 15.50 -14.46
C PRO A 318 3.20 16.57 -13.40
N ILE A 319 2.00 16.45 -12.81
CA ILE A 319 1.43 17.46 -11.90
C ILE A 319 2.38 17.83 -10.76
N ALA A 320 2.93 16.85 -10.03
CA ALA A 320 3.80 17.11 -8.88
C ALA A 320 5.09 17.85 -9.26
N LYS A 321 5.70 17.49 -10.41
CA LYS A 321 6.89 18.15 -10.96
C LYS A 321 6.62 19.61 -11.28
N VAL A 322 5.52 19.87 -11.98
CA VAL A 322 5.08 21.21 -12.37
C VAL A 322 4.78 22.02 -11.11
N ALA A 323 3.98 21.48 -10.18
CA ALA A 323 3.63 22.13 -8.93
C ALA A 323 4.87 22.51 -8.09
N ALA A 324 5.89 21.64 -8.01
CA ALA A 324 7.13 21.96 -7.33
C ALA A 324 7.88 23.15 -7.97
N LYS A 325 7.91 23.24 -9.31
CA LYS A 325 8.51 24.39 -10.02
C LYS A 325 7.66 25.67 -9.85
N LEU A 326 6.34 25.57 -9.83
CA LEU A 326 5.46 26.71 -9.57
C LEU A 326 5.64 27.28 -8.16
N ALA A 327 5.81 26.41 -7.15
CA ALA A 327 6.04 26.81 -5.75
C ALA A 327 7.29 27.69 -5.58
N VAL A 328 8.26 27.55 -6.49
CA VAL A 328 9.50 28.34 -6.51
C VAL A 328 9.50 29.44 -7.57
N GLY A 329 8.31 29.87 -8.00
CA GLY A 329 8.08 31.10 -8.75
C GLY A 329 7.99 30.96 -10.27
N PHE A 330 8.15 29.77 -10.86
CA PHE A 330 7.87 29.62 -12.28
C PHE A 330 6.39 29.87 -12.59
N THR A 331 6.10 30.24 -13.83
CA THR A 331 4.74 30.24 -14.39
C THR A 331 4.58 29.12 -15.42
N LEU A 332 3.35 28.68 -15.68
CA LEU A 332 3.05 27.54 -16.55
C LEU A 332 3.58 27.73 -17.98
N ASP A 333 3.61 28.97 -18.48
CA ASP A 333 4.15 29.33 -19.79
C ASP A 333 5.69 29.31 -19.87
N GLU A 334 6.37 29.41 -18.72
CA GLU A 334 7.83 29.29 -18.63
C GLU A 334 8.28 27.82 -18.63
N LEU A 335 7.39 26.90 -18.25
CA LEU A 335 7.64 25.47 -18.19
C LEU A 335 7.33 24.79 -19.52
N ARG A 336 8.09 23.75 -19.84
CA ARG A 336 7.94 22.94 -21.05
C ARG A 336 7.18 21.66 -20.74
N ASN A 337 6.38 21.18 -21.70
CA ASN A 337 5.74 19.87 -21.59
C ASN A 337 6.75 18.77 -21.92
N ASP A 338 7.01 17.89 -20.94
CA ASP A 338 8.08 16.89 -20.99
C ASP A 338 7.89 15.89 -22.14
N ILE A 339 6.67 15.35 -22.31
CA ILE A 339 6.45 14.23 -23.24
C ILE A 339 6.43 14.66 -24.72
N THR A 340 6.10 15.92 -25.02
CA THR A 340 6.23 16.49 -26.37
C THR A 340 7.67 16.96 -26.67
N GLY A 341 8.63 16.59 -25.81
CA GLY A 341 10.04 16.98 -25.93
C GLY A 341 10.26 18.49 -25.76
N GLY A 342 9.37 19.15 -25.03
CA GLY A 342 9.37 20.60 -24.81
C GLY A 342 8.91 21.44 -26.00
N ALA A 343 8.26 20.84 -27.00
CA ALA A 343 7.68 21.56 -28.13
C ALA A 343 6.53 22.49 -27.70
N THR A 344 5.74 22.07 -26.72
CA THR A 344 4.63 22.84 -26.14
C THR A 344 4.95 23.32 -24.71
N PRO A 345 4.33 24.40 -24.22
CA PRO A 345 4.46 24.81 -22.83
C PRO A 345 3.64 23.90 -21.90
N ALA A 346 3.81 24.04 -20.58
CA ALA A 346 2.94 23.40 -19.60
C ALA A 346 1.58 24.12 -19.43
N SER A 347 1.42 25.33 -19.98
CA SER A 347 0.19 26.13 -19.94
C SER A 347 -0.87 25.70 -20.97
N PHE A 348 -1.32 24.45 -20.89
CA PHE A 348 -2.40 23.92 -21.72
C PHE A 348 -3.24 22.89 -20.94
N GLU A 349 -4.44 22.59 -21.42
CA GLU A 349 -5.28 21.51 -20.89
C GLU A 349 -5.06 20.24 -21.73
N PRO A 350 -4.59 19.13 -21.14
CA PRO A 350 -4.40 17.88 -21.86
C PRO A 350 -5.68 17.39 -22.54
N THR A 351 -5.52 16.82 -23.72
CA THR A 351 -6.58 16.09 -24.44
C THR A 351 -6.10 14.67 -24.68
N ILE A 352 -6.95 13.69 -24.36
CA ILE A 352 -6.65 12.28 -24.53
C ILE A 352 -7.60 11.66 -25.55
N ASP A 353 -7.10 10.75 -26.38
CA ASP A 353 -7.85 10.04 -27.42
C ASP A 353 -8.13 8.58 -27.01
N TYR A 354 -8.17 8.34 -25.71
CA TYR A 354 -8.41 7.04 -25.08
C TYR A 354 -9.22 7.23 -23.79
N VAL A 355 -9.67 6.11 -23.22
CA VAL A 355 -10.32 6.04 -21.92
C VAL A 355 -9.37 5.38 -20.95
N VAL A 356 -9.27 5.97 -19.75
CA VAL A 356 -8.56 5.40 -18.62
C VAL A 356 -9.58 4.91 -17.61
N THR A 357 -9.34 3.75 -17.01
CA THR A 357 -10.19 3.19 -15.96
C THR A 357 -9.33 2.79 -14.77
N LYS A 358 -9.71 3.27 -13.59
CA LYS A 358 -9.13 2.87 -12.31
C LYS A 358 -10.11 1.97 -11.56
N ILE A 359 -9.61 0.88 -10.98
CA ILE A 359 -10.37 -0.01 -10.10
C ILE A 359 -9.61 -0.17 -8.76
N PRO A 360 -10.26 0.01 -7.61
CA PRO A 360 -9.64 -0.15 -6.30
C PRO A 360 -9.40 -1.63 -5.96
N ARG A 361 -8.34 -1.89 -5.21
CA ARG A 361 -7.96 -3.20 -4.68
C ARG A 361 -8.25 -3.26 -3.19
N PHE A 362 -9.06 -4.22 -2.75
CA PHE A 362 -9.43 -4.44 -1.35
C PHE A 362 -8.76 -5.68 -0.76
N ALA A 363 -8.68 -5.83 0.56
CA ALA A 363 -8.10 -7.02 1.21
C ALA A 363 -8.97 -7.56 2.37
N PHE A 364 -10.29 -7.54 2.21
CA PHE A 364 -11.24 -7.94 3.27
C PHE A 364 -11.09 -9.40 3.70
N GLU A 365 -10.54 -10.27 2.86
CA GLU A 365 -10.22 -11.65 3.22
C GLU A 365 -9.28 -11.76 4.43
N LYS A 366 -8.47 -10.73 4.70
CA LYS A 366 -7.58 -10.63 5.86
C LYS A 366 -8.27 -10.09 7.13
N PHE A 367 -9.49 -9.59 6.98
CA PHE A 367 -10.27 -8.94 8.03
C PHE A 367 -11.72 -9.48 8.04
N PRO A 368 -11.94 -10.78 8.31
CA PRO A 368 -13.28 -11.39 8.22
C PRO A 368 -14.31 -10.83 9.22
N GLN A 369 -13.89 -10.04 10.19
CA GLN A 369 -14.77 -9.34 11.15
C GLN A 369 -15.11 -7.91 10.71
N ALA A 370 -14.47 -7.40 9.66
CA ALA A 370 -14.73 -6.07 9.14
C ALA A 370 -16.01 -6.08 8.32
N ASP A 371 -16.75 -4.98 8.40
CA ASP A 371 -17.81 -4.69 7.44
C ASP A 371 -17.20 -4.38 6.07
N SER A 372 -17.55 -5.18 5.05
CA SER A 372 -17.04 -5.07 3.68
C SER A 372 -17.80 -4.07 2.82
N HIS A 373 -18.94 -3.54 3.26
CA HIS A 373 -19.69 -2.58 2.47
C HIS A 373 -18.91 -1.27 2.29
N LEU A 374 -18.95 -0.72 1.08
CA LEU A 374 -18.29 0.51 0.72
C LEU A 374 -19.12 1.70 1.19
N THR A 375 -18.43 2.74 1.64
CA THR A 375 -19.05 3.93 2.23
C THR A 375 -18.14 5.14 1.98
N THR A 376 -18.40 6.26 2.64
CA THR A 376 -17.59 7.48 2.54
C THR A 376 -16.23 7.39 3.23
N GLN A 377 -15.95 6.32 4.00
CA GLN A 377 -14.64 6.01 4.56
C GLN A 377 -13.95 4.93 3.72
N MET A 378 -12.74 5.24 3.24
CA MET A 378 -11.98 4.30 2.41
C MET A 378 -11.55 3.05 3.17
N LYS A 379 -11.57 1.93 2.44
CA LYS A 379 -11.19 0.58 2.86
C LYS A 379 -10.26 -0.11 1.84
N SER A 380 -10.07 0.44 0.64
CA SER A 380 -9.12 -0.07 -0.35
C SER A 380 -7.65 0.11 0.08
N VAL A 381 -6.80 -0.81 -0.37
CA VAL A 381 -5.37 -0.92 -0.02
C VAL A 381 -4.42 -0.61 -1.19
N GLY A 382 -4.98 -0.25 -2.35
CA GLY A 382 -4.27 0.10 -3.58
C GLY A 382 -5.24 0.19 -4.75
N GLU A 383 -4.72 0.39 -5.95
CA GLU A 383 -5.53 0.56 -7.16
C GLU A 383 -4.79 0.09 -8.42
N VAL A 384 -5.56 -0.36 -9.42
CA VAL A 384 -5.06 -0.66 -10.77
C VAL A 384 -5.61 0.37 -11.73
N MET A 385 -4.82 0.76 -12.71
CA MET A 385 -5.24 1.58 -13.83
C MET A 385 -5.06 0.80 -15.14
N ALA A 386 -5.93 1.03 -16.11
CA ALA A 386 -5.74 0.57 -17.48
C ALA A 386 -6.13 1.67 -18.48
N ILE A 387 -5.58 1.55 -19.68
CA ILE A 387 -5.86 2.45 -20.80
C ILE A 387 -6.38 1.61 -21.98
N GLY A 388 -7.48 2.04 -22.59
CA GLY A 388 -8.04 1.44 -23.79
C GLY A 388 -8.66 2.50 -24.70
N ARG A 389 -8.80 2.21 -26.00
CA ARG A 389 -9.42 3.14 -26.97
C ARG A 389 -10.93 3.27 -26.79
N THR A 390 -11.51 2.36 -26.02
CA THR A 390 -12.93 2.38 -25.62
C THR A 390 -13.05 2.09 -24.14
N PHE A 391 -14.17 2.48 -23.53
CA PHE A 391 -14.45 2.15 -22.13
C PHE A 391 -14.43 0.63 -21.90
N GLN A 392 -15.05 -0.18 -22.76
CA GLN A 392 -15.08 -1.63 -22.61
C GLN A 392 -13.68 -2.26 -22.63
N GLU A 393 -12.80 -1.79 -23.52
CA GLU A 393 -11.41 -2.24 -23.55
C GLU A 393 -10.65 -1.87 -22.27
N SER A 394 -10.74 -0.59 -21.88
CA SER A 394 -10.08 -0.07 -20.67
C SER A 394 -10.57 -0.79 -19.41
N PHE A 395 -11.89 -0.95 -19.28
CA PHE A 395 -12.54 -1.60 -18.15
C PHE A 395 -12.16 -3.07 -18.03
N GLN A 396 -12.21 -3.86 -19.11
CA GLN A 396 -11.80 -5.27 -19.06
C GLN A 396 -10.29 -5.45 -18.83
N LYS A 397 -9.45 -4.51 -19.29
CA LYS A 397 -8.02 -4.47 -18.94
C LYS A 397 -7.81 -4.23 -17.45
N ALA A 398 -8.53 -3.27 -16.86
CA ALA A 398 -8.45 -3.00 -15.43
C ALA A 398 -8.90 -4.21 -14.60
N LEU A 399 -10.00 -4.88 -14.97
CA LEU A 399 -10.47 -6.09 -14.28
C LEU A 399 -9.42 -7.21 -14.26
N ARG A 400 -8.84 -7.56 -15.41
CA ARG A 400 -7.84 -8.63 -15.47
C ARG A 400 -6.49 -8.25 -14.84
N GLY A 401 -6.18 -6.95 -14.76
CA GLY A 401 -4.99 -6.43 -14.10
C GLY A 401 -5.12 -6.25 -12.58
N LEU A 402 -6.30 -6.52 -12.01
CA LEU A 402 -6.61 -6.26 -10.60
C LEU A 402 -5.96 -7.26 -9.62
N GLU A 403 -5.36 -8.35 -10.13
CA GLU A 403 -4.70 -9.37 -9.30
C GLU A 403 -5.61 -10.02 -8.24
N VAL A 404 -6.86 -10.26 -8.62
CA VAL A 404 -7.87 -11.00 -7.83
C VAL A 404 -8.31 -12.32 -8.47
N GLY A 405 -7.62 -12.74 -9.53
CA GLY A 405 -7.87 -14.02 -10.21
C GLY A 405 -9.03 -14.01 -11.21
N VAL A 406 -9.54 -12.83 -11.57
CA VAL A 406 -10.60 -12.64 -12.58
C VAL A 406 -10.01 -12.36 -13.97
N ASP A 407 -10.81 -12.57 -15.01
CA ASP A 407 -10.44 -12.38 -16.42
C ASP A 407 -11.48 -11.58 -17.23
N GLY A 408 -12.56 -11.13 -16.58
CA GLY A 408 -13.64 -10.33 -17.17
C GLY A 408 -14.82 -10.23 -16.21
N MET A 409 -16.04 -10.31 -16.75
CA MET A 409 -17.29 -10.36 -15.96
C MET A 409 -17.53 -11.79 -15.42
N ASN A 410 -16.71 -12.20 -14.47
CA ASN A 410 -16.80 -13.52 -13.85
C ASN A 410 -18.09 -13.68 -13.03
N GLU A 411 -18.88 -14.72 -13.33
CA GLU A 411 -20.13 -15.02 -12.61
C GLU A 411 -19.86 -15.27 -11.11
N LYS A 412 -20.64 -14.61 -10.24
CA LYS A 412 -20.58 -14.79 -8.78
C LYS A 412 -21.74 -15.66 -8.30
N THR A 413 -22.94 -15.37 -8.77
CA THR A 413 -24.16 -16.09 -8.41
C THR A 413 -25.22 -15.99 -9.50
N THR A 414 -26.12 -16.96 -9.53
CA THR A 414 -27.35 -16.89 -10.34
C THR A 414 -28.58 -16.57 -9.48
N ASP A 415 -28.40 -16.40 -8.17
CA ASP A 415 -29.48 -16.14 -7.25
C ASP A 415 -29.93 -14.67 -7.31
N ARG A 416 -31.19 -14.46 -7.67
CA ARG A 416 -31.76 -13.12 -7.89
C ARG A 416 -31.77 -12.28 -6.62
N GLU A 417 -32.10 -12.87 -5.47
CA GLU A 417 -32.18 -12.15 -4.19
C GLU A 417 -30.81 -11.65 -3.76
N THR A 418 -29.79 -12.50 -3.83
CA THR A 418 -28.39 -12.12 -3.57
C THR A 418 -27.92 -11.01 -4.52
N ILE A 419 -28.27 -11.07 -5.81
CA ILE A 419 -27.93 -10.02 -6.77
C ILE A 419 -28.58 -8.69 -6.37
N GLU A 420 -29.87 -8.67 -6.04
CA GLU A 420 -30.58 -7.45 -5.64
C GLU A 420 -29.96 -6.79 -4.38
N GLU A 421 -29.55 -7.60 -3.40
CA GLU A 421 -28.85 -7.16 -2.18
C GLU A 421 -27.49 -6.50 -2.51
N GLU A 422 -26.62 -7.19 -3.24
CA GLU A 422 -25.26 -6.71 -3.56
C GLU A 422 -25.24 -5.52 -4.54
N LEU A 423 -26.31 -5.33 -5.31
CA LEU A 423 -26.48 -4.13 -6.13
C LEU A 423 -26.90 -2.91 -5.29
N GLY A 424 -27.79 -3.12 -4.31
CA GLY A 424 -28.32 -2.07 -3.43
C GLY A 424 -27.35 -1.64 -2.33
N GLU A 425 -26.54 -2.56 -1.81
CA GLU A 425 -25.54 -2.31 -0.78
C GLU A 425 -24.13 -2.52 -1.37
N PRO A 426 -23.41 -1.45 -1.77
CA PRO A 426 -22.17 -1.60 -2.52
C PRO A 426 -21.09 -2.37 -1.76
N GLY A 427 -20.73 -3.54 -2.25
CA GLY A 427 -19.54 -4.29 -1.83
C GLY A 427 -18.35 -4.15 -2.80
N PRO A 428 -17.16 -4.65 -2.43
CA PRO A 428 -15.98 -4.68 -3.30
C PRO A 428 -16.19 -5.52 -4.57
N GLU A 429 -17.22 -6.37 -4.59
CA GLU A 429 -17.55 -7.25 -5.71
C GLU A 429 -18.76 -6.80 -6.54
N ARG A 430 -19.37 -5.65 -6.20
CA ARG A 430 -20.62 -5.15 -6.82
C ARG A 430 -20.60 -5.19 -8.34
N ILE A 431 -19.48 -4.83 -8.96
CA ILE A 431 -19.38 -4.75 -10.42
C ILE A 431 -19.59 -6.12 -11.10
N TRP A 432 -19.22 -7.23 -10.46
CA TRP A 432 -19.50 -8.56 -11.01
C TRP A 432 -20.97 -8.93 -10.85
N TYR A 433 -21.62 -8.53 -9.75
CA TYR A 433 -23.07 -8.69 -9.57
C TYR A 433 -23.88 -7.87 -10.58
N VAL A 434 -23.37 -6.72 -11.05
CA VAL A 434 -23.96 -6.00 -12.20
C VAL A 434 -23.94 -6.89 -13.45
N GLY A 435 -22.85 -7.63 -13.67
CA GLY A 435 -22.75 -8.61 -14.75
C GLY A 435 -23.76 -9.74 -14.61
N ASP A 436 -23.85 -10.31 -13.42
CA ASP A 436 -24.80 -11.38 -13.09
C ASP A 436 -26.25 -10.92 -13.29
N ALA A 437 -26.59 -9.70 -12.88
CA ALA A 437 -27.92 -9.13 -13.09
C ALA A 437 -28.32 -9.13 -14.56
N PHE A 438 -27.44 -8.66 -15.45
CA PHE A 438 -27.70 -8.69 -16.88
C PHE A 438 -27.76 -10.11 -17.44
N ALA A 439 -26.91 -11.03 -16.95
CA ALA A 439 -26.95 -12.43 -17.35
C ALA A 439 -28.26 -13.11 -16.94
N GLN A 440 -28.83 -12.74 -15.79
CA GLN A 440 -30.12 -13.22 -15.28
C GLN A 440 -31.33 -12.43 -15.81
N GLY A 441 -31.13 -11.54 -16.79
CA GLY A 441 -32.21 -10.87 -17.51
C GLY A 441 -32.81 -9.65 -16.84
N PHE A 442 -32.12 -9.03 -15.88
CA PHE A 442 -32.51 -7.73 -15.34
C PHE A 442 -32.49 -6.67 -16.46
N SER A 443 -33.45 -5.76 -16.41
CA SER A 443 -33.45 -4.58 -17.26
C SER A 443 -32.41 -3.56 -16.80
N LEU A 444 -31.97 -2.71 -17.73
CA LEU A 444 -31.06 -1.61 -17.42
C LEU A 444 -31.64 -0.65 -16.38
N GLU A 445 -32.96 -0.45 -16.41
CA GLU A 445 -33.67 0.38 -15.43
C GLU A 445 -33.64 -0.24 -14.02
N GLU A 446 -33.87 -1.56 -13.89
CA GLU A 446 -33.77 -2.25 -12.59
C GLU A 446 -32.37 -2.11 -11.99
N VAL A 447 -31.32 -2.35 -12.78
CA VAL A 447 -29.93 -2.22 -12.31
C VAL A 447 -29.59 -0.77 -11.96
N HIS A 448 -30.02 0.20 -12.77
CA HIS A 448 -29.82 1.63 -12.46
C HIS A 448 -30.53 2.05 -11.18
N GLN A 449 -31.76 1.58 -10.94
CA GLN A 449 -32.51 1.92 -9.73
C GLN A 449 -31.85 1.39 -8.45
N LEU A 450 -31.22 0.21 -8.51
CA LEU A 450 -30.53 -0.39 -7.38
C LEU A 450 -29.16 0.26 -7.13
N THR A 451 -28.40 0.52 -8.20
CA THR A 451 -26.99 0.92 -8.08
C THR A 451 -26.74 2.42 -8.17
N HIS A 452 -27.66 3.15 -8.81
CA HIS A 452 -27.52 4.53 -9.27
C HIS A 452 -26.35 4.78 -10.25
N ILE A 453 -25.69 3.72 -10.76
CA ILE A 453 -24.63 3.83 -11.78
C ILE A 453 -25.25 4.39 -13.06
N ASP A 454 -24.56 5.36 -13.70
CA ASP A 454 -25.10 6.02 -14.89
C ASP A 454 -25.42 5.00 -16.01
N PRO A 455 -26.60 5.10 -16.66
CA PRO A 455 -27.00 4.25 -17.77
C PRO A 455 -25.95 4.05 -18.88
N TRP A 456 -25.09 5.05 -19.11
CA TRP A 456 -24.02 4.99 -20.10
C TRP A 456 -22.97 3.91 -19.81
N PHE A 457 -22.63 3.68 -18.54
CA PHE A 457 -21.74 2.59 -18.15
C PHE A 457 -22.46 1.25 -18.21
N LEU A 458 -23.70 1.22 -17.69
CA LEU A 458 -24.51 0.00 -17.60
C LEU A 458 -24.78 -0.62 -18.97
N VAL A 459 -25.08 0.17 -20.00
CA VAL A 459 -25.34 -0.36 -21.36
C VAL A 459 -24.09 -1.02 -21.96
N GLN A 460 -22.90 -0.50 -21.64
CA GLN A 460 -21.64 -1.06 -22.13
C GLN A 460 -21.24 -2.34 -21.41
N ILE A 461 -21.48 -2.41 -20.10
CA ILE A 461 -21.29 -3.63 -19.31
C ILE A 461 -22.30 -4.69 -19.77
N LYS A 462 -23.56 -4.30 -20.00
CA LYS A 462 -24.57 -5.20 -20.57
C LYS A 462 -24.14 -5.76 -21.92
N GLU A 463 -23.59 -4.93 -22.82
CA GLU A 463 -23.10 -5.42 -24.12
C GLU A 463 -21.95 -6.43 -23.95
N ILE A 464 -21.04 -6.23 -22.98
CA ILE A 464 -20.02 -7.24 -22.65
C ILE A 464 -20.68 -8.55 -22.26
N VAL A 465 -21.65 -8.53 -21.34
CA VAL A 465 -22.36 -9.73 -20.87
C VAL A 465 -23.15 -10.40 -22.00
N ASP A 466 -23.84 -9.63 -22.84
CA ASP A 466 -24.59 -10.14 -23.99
C ASP A 466 -23.63 -10.88 -24.97
N ILE A 467 -22.41 -10.36 -25.16
CA ILE A 467 -21.37 -11.03 -25.96
C ILE A 467 -20.90 -12.31 -25.28
N GLU A 468 -20.73 -12.32 -23.96
CA GLU A 468 -20.34 -13.53 -23.22
C GLU A 468 -21.39 -14.64 -23.35
N LEU A 469 -22.66 -14.33 -23.14
CA LEU A 469 -23.77 -15.26 -23.33
C LEU A 469 -23.82 -15.79 -24.77
N TRP A 470 -23.55 -14.94 -25.76
CA TRP A 470 -23.44 -15.38 -27.14
C TRP A 470 -22.25 -16.33 -27.33
N LEU A 471 -21.07 -16.04 -26.78
CA LEU A 471 -19.86 -16.85 -26.90
C LEU A 471 -20.03 -18.26 -26.31
N GLU A 472 -20.82 -18.44 -25.25
CA GLU A 472 -21.12 -19.76 -24.68
C GLU A 472 -21.82 -20.71 -25.66
N THR A 473 -22.45 -20.16 -26.70
CA THR A 473 -23.10 -20.91 -27.79
C THR A 473 -22.20 -21.17 -28.99
N GLN A 474 -20.96 -20.65 -28.98
CA GLN A 474 -20.00 -20.75 -30.06
C GLN A 474 -18.89 -21.76 -29.76
N THR A 475 -18.02 -22.01 -30.75
CA THR A 475 -16.77 -22.76 -30.56
C THR A 475 -15.61 -21.93 -31.08
N LEU A 476 -14.40 -22.20 -30.60
CA LEU A 476 -13.23 -21.45 -31.06
C LEU A 476 -13.12 -21.48 -32.59
N ASP A 477 -13.38 -22.62 -33.23
CA ASP A 477 -13.32 -22.80 -34.68
C ASP A 477 -14.32 -21.95 -35.47
N SER A 478 -15.48 -21.62 -34.91
CA SER A 478 -16.49 -20.79 -35.60
C SER A 478 -16.11 -19.32 -35.69
N LEU A 479 -15.15 -18.85 -34.88
CA LEU A 479 -14.73 -17.45 -34.87
C LEU A 479 -13.74 -17.17 -36.00
N ASP A 480 -14.11 -16.26 -36.90
CA ASP A 480 -13.24 -15.75 -37.96
C ASP A 480 -12.39 -14.56 -37.49
N LYS A 481 -11.51 -14.07 -38.37
CA LYS A 481 -10.60 -12.95 -38.04
C LYS A 481 -11.37 -11.67 -37.64
N PRO A 482 -12.37 -11.18 -38.39
CA PRO A 482 -13.14 -9.99 -38.01
C PRO A 482 -13.84 -10.13 -36.65
N THR A 483 -14.42 -11.29 -36.38
CA THR A 483 -15.11 -11.55 -35.11
C THR A 483 -14.13 -11.52 -33.96
N LEU A 484 -13.02 -12.27 -34.07
CA LEU A 484 -12.02 -12.31 -33.02
C LEU A 484 -11.38 -10.94 -32.80
N PHE A 485 -11.09 -10.20 -33.87
CA PHE A 485 -10.59 -8.82 -33.76
C PHE A 485 -11.56 -7.91 -33.00
N ARG A 486 -12.86 -7.97 -33.29
CA ARG A 486 -13.89 -7.20 -32.54
C ARG A 486 -13.98 -7.60 -31.07
N LEU A 487 -13.89 -8.89 -30.75
CA LEU A 487 -13.86 -9.35 -29.35
C LEU A 487 -12.66 -8.75 -28.62
N LYS A 488 -11.48 -8.77 -29.26
CA LYS A 488 -10.28 -8.16 -28.69
C LYS A 488 -10.37 -6.64 -28.57
N GLN A 489 -11.00 -5.95 -29.52
CA GLN A 489 -11.32 -4.51 -29.44
C GLN A 489 -12.25 -4.14 -28.28
N LYS A 490 -13.08 -5.09 -27.83
CA LYS A 490 -13.94 -4.93 -26.65
C LYS A 490 -13.20 -5.26 -25.35
N GLY A 491 -11.93 -5.65 -25.40
CA GLY A 491 -11.08 -5.93 -24.23
C GLY A 491 -11.07 -7.36 -23.73
N PHE A 492 -11.75 -8.30 -24.41
CA PHE A 492 -11.82 -9.69 -23.93
C PHE A 492 -10.44 -10.35 -23.87
N ALA A 493 -10.07 -10.86 -22.70
CA ALA A 493 -8.84 -11.63 -22.52
C ALA A 493 -8.91 -13.00 -23.21
N ASP A 494 -7.77 -13.52 -23.67
CA ASP A 494 -7.65 -14.87 -24.25
C ASP A 494 -8.13 -15.92 -23.22
N ARG A 495 -7.87 -15.70 -21.91
CA ARG A 495 -8.35 -16.57 -20.82
C ARG A 495 -9.88 -16.55 -20.65
N ARG A 496 -10.51 -15.38 -20.79
CA ARG A 496 -11.98 -15.24 -20.71
C ARG A 496 -12.64 -15.92 -21.89
N LEU A 497 -12.15 -15.66 -23.10
CA LEU A 497 -12.60 -16.33 -24.32
C LEU A 497 -12.45 -17.85 -24.21
N ALA A 498 -11.33 -18.33 -23.68
CA ALA A 498 -11.09 -19.76 -23.50
C ALA A 498 -12.11 -20.42 -22.57
N ARG A 499 -12.44 -19.77 -21.44
CA ARG A 499 -13.46 -20.26 -20.51
C ARG A 499 -14.84 -20.35 -21.18
N LEU A 500 -15.27 -19.29 -21.85
CA LEU A 500 -16.58 -19.22 -22.50
C LEU A 500 -16.70 -20.21 -23.68
N LEU A 501 -15.62 -20.40 -24.44
CA LEU A 501 -15.55 -21.31 -25.58
C LEU A 501 -15.15 -22.75 -25.19
N LYS A 502 -14.98 -23.03 -23.89
CA LYS A 502 -14.63 -24.35 -23.32
C LYS A 502 -13.35 -24.93 -23.95
N THR A 503 -12.31 -24.11 -24.04
CA THR A 503 -10.99 -24.44 -24.60
C THR A 503 -9.85 -23.91 -23.70
N SER A 504 -8.61 -23.95 -24.15
CA SER A 504 -7.47 -23.34 -23.45
C SER A 504 -7.14 -21.94 -23.97
N ASP A 505 -6.60 -21.09 -23.10
CA ASP A 505 -6.12 -19.75 -23.45
C ASP A 505 -4.98 -19.82 -24.48
N THR A 506 -4.13 -20.85 -24.42
CA THR A 506 -3.14 -21.14 -25.46
C THR A 506 -3.78 -21.38 -26.83
N ALA A 507 -4.88 -22.15 -26.91
CA ALA A 507 -5.55 -22.38 -28.19
C ALA A 507 -6.17 -21.09 -28.75
N VAL A 508 -6.77 -20.26 -27.90
CA VAL A 508 -7.29 -18.94 -28.30
C VAL A 508 -6.15 -18.06 -28.82
N ARG A 509 -5.06 -17.97 -28.06
CA ARG A 509 -3.85 -17.22 -28.42
C ARG A 509 -3.33 -17.67 -29.78
N ASP A 510 -3.09 -18.96 -29.96
CA ASP A 510 -2.57 -19.54 -31.20
C ASP A 510 -3.46 -19.25 -32.40
N LYS A 511 -4.78 -19.42 -32.27
CA LYS A 511 -5.73 -19.07 -33.33
C LYS A 511 -5.68 -17.57 -33.65
N ARG A 512 -5.67 -16.73 -32.62
CA ARG A 512 -5.54 -15.27 -32.74
C ARG A 512 -4.25 -14.92 -33.50
N ARG A 513 -3.14 -15.58 -33.19
CA ARG A 513 -1.84 -15.44 -33.87
C ARG A 513 -1.88 -15.89 -35.33
N ALA A 514 -2.45 -17.05 -35.62
CA ALA A 514 -2.55 -17.58 -36.97
C ALA A 514 -3.38 -16.67 -37.90
N LEU A 515 -4.37 -15.96 -37.35
CA LEU A 515 -5.19 -15.01 -38.09
C LEU A 515 -4.57 -13.60 -38.18
N GLY A 516 -3.43 -13.37 -37.53
CA GLY A 516 -2.79 -12.05 -37.46
C GLY A 516 -3.64 -11.03 -36.69
N VAL A 517 -4.37 -11.47 -35.66
CA VAL A 517 -5.05 -10.59 -34.70
C VAL A 517 -4.05 -10.30 -33.57
N ARG A 518 -3.47 -9.12 -33.57
CA ARG A 518 -2.44 -8.69 -32.62
C ARG A 518 -2.83 -7.32 -32.09
N PRO A 519 -2.49 -6.99 -30.83
CA PRO A 519 -2.60 -5.61 -30.39
C PRO A 519 -1.58 -4.76 -31.15
N VAL A 520 -1.94 -3.51 -31.34
CA VAL A 520 -0.99 -2.42 -31.59
C VAL A 520 -0.73 -1.71 -30.28
N TYR A 521 0.27 -0.83 -30.27
CA TYR A 521 0.61 -0.04 -29.09
C TYR A 521 0.53 1.42 -29.48
N LYS A 522 -0.23 2.18 -28.71
CA LYS A 522 -0.41 3.62 -28.84
C LYS A 522 0.37 4.33 -27.75
N ARG A 523 0.72 5.60 -27.97
CA ARG A 523 1.44 6.41 -26.98
C ARG A 523 0.51 7.34 -26.23
N VAL A 524 0.85 7.59 -24.97
CA VAL A 524 0.34 8.72 -24.19
C VAL A 524 1.16 9.96 -24.54
N ASP A 525 0.48 11.02 -24.95
CA ASP A 525 1.13 12.22 -25.51
C ASP A 525 0.54 13.56 -25.03
N THR A 526 -0.41 13.55 -24.09
CA THR A 526 -1.16 14.72 -23.56
C THR A 526 -2.00 15.50 -24.57
N CYS A 527 -1.94 15.21 -25.87
CA CYS A 527 -2.46 16.10 -26.91
C CYS A 527 -3.23 15.40 -28.04
N ALA A 528 -3.62 14.14 -27.85
CA ALA A 528 -4.40 13.36 -28.81
C ALA A 528 -3.77 13.38 -30.21
N ALA A 529 -2.46 13.13 -30.27
CA ALA A 529 -1.63 13.13 -31.46
C ALA A 529 -1.53 14.45 -32.24
N GLU A 530 -1.96 15.60 -31.68
CA GLU A 530 -1.74 16.92 -32.30
C GLU A 530 -0.24 17.21 -32.46
N PHE A 531 0.57 16.76 -31.49
CA PHE A 531 2.02 16.88 -31.50
C PHE A 531 2.68 15.50 -31.36
N ALA A 532 3.83 15.32 -32.01
CA ALA A 532 4.60 14.09 -31.89
C ALA A 532 5.25 13.98 -30.50
N THR A 533 5.16 12.80 -29.88
CA THR A 533 5.91 12.46 -28.66
C THR A 533 7.10 11.57 -28.99
N ARG A 534 8.23 11.80 -28.30
CA ARG A 534 9.38 10.87 -28.32
C ARG A 534 9.32 9.88 -27.17
N THR A 535 8.64 10.24 -26.09
CA THR A 535 8.45 9.40 -24.91
C THR A 535 7.71 8.12 -25.31
N ALA A 536 8.26 6.97 -24.92
CA ALA A 536 7.67 5.67 -25.19
C ALA A 536 6.81 5.24 -24.00
N TYR A 537 5.80 6.05 -23.65
CA TYR A 537 4.77 5.71 -22.68
C TYR A 537 3.57 5.11 -23.42
N MET A 538 3.33 3.81 -23.29
CA MET A 538 2.50 3.04 -24.21
C MET A 538 1.43 2.20 -23.51
N TYR A 539 0.38 1.90 -24.26
CA TYR A 539 -0.65 0.93 -23.91
C TYR A 539 -1.08 0.12 -25.15
N SER A 540 -1.53 -1.11 -24.94
CA SER A 540 -2.05 -2.00 -25.98
C SER A 540 -3.49 -1.65 -26.35
N THR A 541 -3.82 -1.80 -27.62
CA THR A 541 -5.19 -1.73 -28.14
C THR A 541 -5.32 -2.48 -29.46
N TYR A 542 -6.53 -2.83 -29.88
CA TYR A 542 -6.78 -3.49 -31.17
C TYR A 542 -7.23 -2.49 -32.26
N GLU A 543 -6.29 -1.66 -32.71
CA GLU A 543 -6.42 -0.78 -33.88
C GLU A 543 -5.45 -1.18 -35.01
N GLU A 544 -5.28 -0.34 -36.02
CA GLU A 544 -4.48 -0.65 -37.20
C GLU A 544 -3.00 -0.22 -37.08
N GLU A 545 -2.72 0.98 -36.58
CA GLU A 545 -1.36 1.55 -36.53
C GLU A 545 -0.67 1.31 -35.17
N CYS A 546 0.58 0.84 -35.22
CA CYS A 546 1.42 0.59 -34.04
C CYS A 546 2.56 1.61 -33.92
N GLU A 547 2.59 2.34 -32.80
CA GLU A 547 3.54 3.41 -32.48
C GLU A 547 4.69 2.97 -31.57
N SER A 548 4.73 1.67 -31.21
CA SER A 548 5.80 1.13 -30.36
C SER A 548 7.19 1.42 -30.95
N GLN A 549 7.39 1.23 -32.26
CA GLN A 549 8.65 1.52 -32.95
C GLN A 549 9.89 1.03 -32.16
N PRO A 550 9.99 -0.27 -31.86
CA PRO A 550 11.06 -0.82 -31.02
C PRO A 550 12.44 -0.60 -31.66
N THR A 551 13.45 -0.32 -30.85
CA THR A 551 14.83 -0.13 -31.34
C THR A 551 15.58 -1.46 -31.46
N GLY A 552 16.79 -1.43 -32.03
CA GLY A 552 17.71 -2.56 -32.09
C GLY A 552 18.68 -2.69 -30.91
N ASN A 553 18.53 -1.86 -29.87
CA ASN A 553 19.39 -1.90 -28.68
C ASN A 553 19.17 -3.19 -27.88
N LYS A 554 20.14 -3.53 -27.01
CA LYS A 554 19.96 -4.63 -26.05
C LYS A 554 18.98 -4.19 -24.97
N LYS A 555 17.88 -4.90 -24.82
CA LYS A 555 16.80 -4.52 -23.90
C LYS A 555 16.69 -5.44 -22.71
N ILE A 556 16.52 -4.86 -21.53
CA ILE A 556 16.12 -5.59 -20.31
C ILE A 556 14.71 -5.16 -19.94
N MET A 557 13.82 -6.14 -19.83
CA MET A 557 12.45 -5.93 -19.38
C MET A 557 12.35 -6.20 -17.87
N VAL A 558 11.67 -5.33 -17.15
CA VAL A 558 11.37 -5.47 -15.72
C VAL A 558 9.86 -5.56 -15.56
N LEU A 559 9.38 -6.66 -14.96
CA LEU A 559 7.97 -6.83 -14.65
C LEU A 559 7.68 -6.28 -13.24
N GLY A 560 6.77 -5.32 -13.17
CA GLY A 560 6.27 -4.76 -11.92
C GLY A 560 5.36 -5.72 -11.16
N GLY A 561 4.65 -5.19 -10.17
CA GLY A 561 3.79 -5.98 -9.28
C GLY A 561 2.28 -5.78 -9.47
N GLY A 562 1.83 -4.83 -10.27
CA GLY A 562 0.41 -4.47 -10.36
C GLY A 562 -0.09 -3.70 -9.13
N PRO A 563 -1.41 -3.65 -8.87
CA PRO A 563 -2.00 -2.82 -7.81
C PRO A 563 -1.48 -3.22 -6.43
N ASN A 564 -1.09 -2.27 -5.58
CA ASN A 564 -0.65 -2.61 -4.22
C ASN A 564 -1.73 -3.37 -3.42
N ARG A 565 -1.26 -4.23 -2.49
CA ARG A 565 -2.09 -4.95 -1.51
C ARG A 565 -1.25 -5.37 -0.32
N ILE A 566 -1.89 -5.70 0.80
CA ILE A 566 -1.21 -6.21 2.00
C ILE A 566 -0.31 -7.41 1.64
N GLY A 567 0.97 -7.31 1.98
CA GLY A 567 2.00 -8.30 1.64
C GLY A 567 2.79 -7.99 0.37
N GLN A 568 2.26 -7.15 -0.51
CA GLN A 568 2.88 -6.74 -1.78
C GLN A 568 2.73 -5.23 -2.00
N GLY A 569 3.51 -4.46 -1.25
CA GLY A 569 3.49 -3.00 -1.22
C GLY A 569 4.54 -2.34 -2.12
N ILE A 570 4.93 -1.14 -1.72
CA ILE A 570 5.88 -0.26 -2.42
C ILE A 570 7.29 -0.82 -2.45
N GLU A 571 7.63 -1.76 -1.57
CA GLU A 571 8.96 -2.35 -1.44
C GLU A 571 9.39 -3.07 -2.73
N PHE A 572 8.42 -3.66 -3.44
CA PHE A 572 8.63 -4.31 -4.73
C PHE A 572 8.76 -3.32 -5.88
N ASP A 573 8.02 -2.19 -5.82
CA ASP A 573 8.16 -1.10 -6.79
C ASP A 573 9.56 -0.48 -6.69
N TYR A 574 10.03 -0.23 -5.47
CA TYR A 574 11.40 0.22 -5.19
C TYR A 574 12.45 -0.66 -5.88
N CYS A 575 12.33 -1.99 -5.74
CA CYS A 575 13.24 -2.93 -6.40
C CYS A 575 13.18 -2.81 -7.93
N CYS A 576 11.98 -2.72 -8.51
CA CYS A 576 11.77 -2.59 -9.94
C CYS A 576 12.39 -1.28 -10.49
N VAL A 577 12.21 -0.16 -9.77
CA VAL A 577 12.80 1.14 -10.12
C VAL A 577 14.33 1.03 -10.10
N HIS A 578 14.92 0.45 -9.05
CA HIS A 578 16.38 0.27 -8.99
C HIS A 578 16.93 -0.62 -10.11
N ALA A 579 16.20 -1.68 -10.50
CA ALA A 579 16.58 -2.48 -11.66
C ALA A 579 16.58 -1.67 -12.95
N ALA A 580 15.50 -0.91 -13.22
CA ALA A 580 15.40 -0.07 -14.42
C ALA A 580 16.52 0.98 -14.45
N LEU A 581 16.76 1.68 -13.33
CA LEU A 581 17.82 2.68 -13.25
C LEU A 581 19.21 2.06 -13.47
N ALA A 582 19.53 0.94 -12.82
CA ALA A 582 20.82 0.28 -12.96
C ALA A 582 21.06 -0.26 -14.37
N MET A 583 20.05 -0.88 -14.99
CA MET A 583 20.18 -1.40 -16.35
C MET A 583 20.35 -0.27 -17.37
N ARG A 584 19.68 0.86 -17.17
CA ARG A 584 19.83 2.05 -18.02
C ARG A 584 21.21 2.68 -17.88
N GLU A 585 21.70 2.83 -16.65
CA GLU A 585 23.07 3.29 -16.36
C GLU A 585 24.14 2.42 -17.05
N ASP A 586 23.89 1.12 -17.14
CA ASP A 586 24.81 0.14 -17.74
C ASP A 586 24.65 0.04 -19.28
N GLY A 587 23.78 0.86 -19.88
CA GLY A 587 23.62 1.01 -21.33
C GLY A 587 22.62 0.05 -21.99
N TYR A 588 21.77 -0.62 -21.21
CA TYR A 588 20.62 -1.33 -21.75
C TYR A 588 19.47 -0.36 -22.01
N GLU A 589 18.66 -0.67 -23.02
CA GLU A 589 17.34 -0.05 -23.19
C GLU A 589 16.36 -0.74 -22.23
N THR A 590 15.87 0.00 -21.26
CA THR A 590 15.07 -0.55 -20.17
C THR A 590 13.58 -0.47 -20.47
N ILE A 591 12.90 -1.59 -20.28
CA ILE A 591 11.45 -1.72 -20.52
C ILE A 591 10.76 -2.00 -19.19
N MET A 592 9.89 -1.10 -18.74
CA MET A 592 9.03 -1.36 -17.58
C MET A 592 7.66 -1.82 -18.04
N VAL A 593 7.12 -2.87 -17.40
CA VAL A 593 5.74 -3.31 -17.58
C VAL A 593 5.05 -3.31 -16.22
N ASN A 594 4.08 -2.42 -16.01
CA ASN A 594 3.32 -2.32 -14.76
C ASN A 594 2.03 -1.52 -14.97
N CYS A 595 1.03 -1.67 -14.09
CA CYS A 595 -0.28 -1.03 -14.21
C CYS A 595 -0.76 -0.31 -12.93
N ASN A 596 0.14 -0.08 -11.99
CA ASN A 596 -0.17 0.66 -10.77
C ASN A 596 0.04 2.18 -10.99
N PRO A 597 -0.99 3.02 -10.88
CA PRO A 597 -0.86 4.45 -11.15
C PRO A 597 -0.14 5.23 -10.04
N GLU A 598 -0.05 4.67 -8.84
CA GLU A 598 0.49 5.38 -7.67
C GLU A 598 2.02 5.41 -7.64
N THR A 599 2.71 4.63 -8.49
CA THR A 599 4.11 4.28 -8.26
C THR A 599 5.12 4.99 -9.16
N VAL A 600 6.39 4.93 -8.74
CA VAL A 600 7.52 5.52 -9.48
C VAL A 600 7.91 4.64 -10.67
N SER A 601 7.70 3.32 -10.62
CA SER A 601 7.98 2.47 -11.79
C SER A 601 7.15 2.82 -13.02
N THR A 602 5.91 3.28 -12.84
CA THR A 602 5.03 3.73 -13.94
C THR A 602 5.21 5.21 -14.28
N ASP A 603 6.27 5.84 -13.78
CA ASP A 603 6.76 7.11 -14.29
C ASP A 603 7.56 6.90 -15.57
N TYR A 604 7.24 7.66 -16.62
CA TYR A 604 7.95 7.57 -17.90
C TYR A 604 9.41 8.00 -17.80
N ASP A 605 9.82 8.73 -16.75
CA ASP A 605 11.21 9.09 -16.50
C ASP A 605 12.06 7.92 -15.96
N THR A 606 11.42 6.86 -15.45
CA THR A 606 12.10 5.74 -14.78
C THR A 606 12.76 4.76 -15.75
N SER A 607 12.15 4.54 -16.91
CA SER A 607 12.61 3.57 -17.92
C SER A 607 12.66 4.21 -19.30
N ASP A 608 13.38 3.60 -20.24
CA ASP A 608 13.42 4.09 -21.62
C ASP A 608 12.08 3.86 -22.34
N ARG A 609 11.35 2.81 -21.95
CA ARG A 609 10.07 2.41 -22.52
C ARG A 609 9.14 1.89 -21.42
N LEU A 610 7.99 2.51 -21.28
CA LEU A 610 6.96 2.12 -20.30
C LEU A 610 5.75 1.53 -21.02
N TYR A 611 5.40 0.29 -20.70
CA TYR A 611 4.12 -0.32 -21.08
C TYR A 611 3.20 -0.36 -19.86
N PHE A 612 2.14 0.45 -19.91
CA PHE A 612 1.13 0.52 -18.86
C PHE A 612 0.07 -0.56 -19.07
N GLU A 613 0.46 -1.79 -18.80
CA GLU A 613 -0.29 -2.98 -19.18
C GLU A 613 -0.56 -3.91 -17.99
N PRO A 614 -1.68 -4.66 -18.01
CA PRO A 614 -1.91 -5.72 -17.04
C PRO A 614 -0.76 -6.72 -17.05
N LEU A 615 -0.38 -7.21 -15.87
CA LEU A 615 0.68 -8.21 -15.71
C LEU A 615 0.12 -9.63 -15.88
N THR A 616 -0.38 -9.92 -17.08
CA THR A 616 -0.84 -11.26 -17.45
C THR A 616 0.12 -11.93 -18.42
N LEU A 617 0.06 -13.26 -18.50
CA LEU A 617 0.83 -14.01 -19.50
C LEU A 617 0.53 -13.52 -20.93
N GLU A 618 -0.74 -13.21 -21.22
CA GLU A 618 -1.13 -12.73 -22.54
C GLU A 618 -0.47 -11.38 -22.86
N ASP A 619 -0.66 -10.38 -22.00
CA ASP A 619 -0.22 -9.01 -22.26
C ASP A 619 1.32 -8.94 -22.32
N VAL A 620 2.02 -9.65 -21.42
CA VAL A 620 3.49 -9.72 -21.40
C VAL A 620 4.05 -10.41 -22.65
N LEU A 621 3.43 -11.50 -23.13
CA LEU A 621 3.91 -12.20 -24.32
C LEU A 621 3.77 -11.36 -25.60
N GLU A 622 2.73 -10.51 -25.71
CA GLU A 622 2.60 -9.61 -26.85
C GLU A 622 3.68 -8.51 -26.83
N ILE A 623 4.10 -8.04 -25.64
CA ILE A 623 5.21 -7.09 -25.51
C ILE A 623 6.53 -7.78 -25.86
N VAL A 624 6.77 -9.01 -25.39
CA VAL A 624 7.99 -9.78 -25.73
C VAL A 624 8.07 -10.05 -27.24
N ASP A 625 6.96 -10.42 -27.88
CA ASP A 625 6.87 -10.59 -29.34
C ASP A 625 7.20 -9.30 -30.08
N LYS A 626 6.86 -8.14 -29.50
CA LYS A 626 7.14 -6.83 -30.11
C LYS A 626 8.57 -6.34 -29.88
N GLU A 627 9.12 -6.57 -28.70
CA GLU A 627 10.36 -5.94 -28.23
C GLU A 627 11.59 -6.82 -28.39
N HIS A 628 11.43 -8.14 -28.35
CA HIS A 628 12.51 -9.11 -28.34
C HIS A 628 13.62 -8.79 -27.31
N PRO A 629 13.28 -8.67 -26.01
CA PRO A 629 14.27 -8.36 -24.98
C PRO A 629 15.35 -9.43 -24.89
N VAL A 630 16.57 -9.04 -24.50
CA VAL A 630 17.66 -10.00 -24.26
C VAL A 630 17.58 -10.63 -22.87
N GLY A 631 16.78 -10.05 -21.98
CA GLY A 631 16.51 -10.57 -20.64
C GLY A 631 15.25 -9.98 -20.02
N VAL A 632 14.56 -10.77 -19.21
CA VAL A 632 13.37 -10.37 -18.43
C VAL A 632 13.60 -10.68 -16.96
N ILE A 633 13.44 -9.65 -16.11
CA ILE A 633 13.49 -9.76 -14.65
C ILE A 633 12.08 -9.95 -14.13
N VAL A 634 11.84 -11.09 -13.47
CA VAL A 634 10.55 -11.48 -12.86
C VAL A 634 10.59 -11.47 -11.34
N GLN A 635 11.78 -11.41 -10.75
CA GLN A 635 12.03 -11.64 -9.33
C GLN A 635 11.75 -10.41 -8.44
N TYR A 636 11.42 -9.26 -9.03
CA TYR A 636 11.39 -7.97 -8.32
C TYR A 636 9.97 -7.46 -8.04
N GLY A 637 8.98 -7.78 -8.89
CA GLY A 637 7.59 -7.33 -8.72
C GLY A 637 6.75 -8.14 -7.71
N GLY A 638 7.37 -9.02 -6.93
CA GLY A 638 6.68 -9.89 -5.98
C GLY A 638 5.91 -11.04 -6.64
N GLN A 639 4.81 -11.49 -6.03
CA GLN A 639 4.12 -12.71 -6.41
C GLN A 639 3.55 -12.73 -7.84
N THR A 640 3.12 -11.58 -8.37
CA THR A 640 2.47 -11.48 -9.69
C THR A 640 3.38 -11.97 -10.82
N PRO A 641 4.57 -11.37 -11.06
CA PRO A 641 5.48 -11.88 -12.09
C PRO A 641 6.09 -13.23 -11.74
N LEU A 642 6.25 -13.57 -10.45
CA LEU A 642 6.73 -14.90 -10.03
C LEU A 642 5.82 -16.03 -10.52
N LYS A 643 4.49 -15.85 -10.42
CA LYS A 643 3.51 -16.83 -10.90
C LYS A 643 3.54 -17.03 -12.41
N LEU A 644 4.03 -16.05 -13.16
CA LEU A 644 4.15 -16.13 -14.62
C LEU A 644 5.46 -16.77 -15.08
N ALA A 645 6.47 -16.93 -14.20
CA ALA A 645 7.84 -17.24 -14.59
C ALA A 645 7.97 -18.55 -15.39
N LEU A 646 7.32 -19.64 -14.94
CA LEU A 646 7.35 -20.93 -15.64
C LEU A 646 6.63 -20.88 -16.99
N ASP A 647 5.47 -20.22 -17.04
CA ASP A 647 4.69 -20.09 -18.29
C ASP A 647 5.40 -19.18 -19.30
N LEU A 648 6.08 -18.13 -18.83
CA LEU A 648 6.90 -17.26 -19.67
C LEU A 648 8.09 -18.02 -20.25
N GLU A 649 8.83 -18.78 -19.43
CA GLU A 649 9.94 -19.62 -19.90
C GLU A 649 9.48 -20.68 -20.90
N ALA A 650 8.35 -21.34 -20.63
CA ALA A 650 7.74 -22.31 -21.55
C ALA A 650 7.35 -21.70 -22.91
N ASN A 651 7.10 -20.39 -22.96
CA ASN A 651 6.83 -19.63 -24.19
C ASN A 651 8.09 -18.96 -24.78
N GLY A 652 9.29 -19.32 -24.30
CA GLY A 652 10.57 -18.88 -24.86
C GLY A 652 11.02 -17.49 -24.41
N VAL A 653 10.45 -16.94 -23.34
CA VAL A 653 10.87 -15.65 -22.78
C VAL A 653 12.23 -15.82 -22.07
N PRO A 654 13.23 -14.97 -22.35
CA PRO A 654 14.55 -15.10 -21.75
C PRO A 654 14.57 -14.56 -20.31
N ILE A 655 14.18 -15.38 -19.34
CA ILE A 655 14.27 -15.04 -17.93
C ILE A 655 15.74 -14.98 -17.50
N ILE A 656 16.17 -13.88 -16.90
CA ILE A 656 17.53 -13.70 -16.37
C ILE A 656 17.53 -13.70 -14.83
N GLY A 657 18.67 -13.95 -14.21
CA GLY A 657 18.78 -14.16 -12.77
C GLY A 657 18.46 -15.59 -12.35
N THR A 658 17.95 -15.78 -11.13
CA THR A 658 17.55 -17.10 -10.64
C THR A 658 16.47 -17.69 -11.55
N SER A 659 16.71 -18.91 -12.06
CA SER A 659 15.84 -19.57 -13.03
C SER A 659 14.45 -19.89 -12.44
N PRO A 660 13.38 -19.88 -13.26
CA PRO A 660 12.04 -20.27 -12.83
C PRO A 660 11.98 -21.63 -12.10
N ASP A 661 12.73 -22.63 -12.56
CA ASP A 661 12.81 -23.94 -11.89
C ASP A 661 13.39 -23.87 -10.46
N MET A 662 14.35 -22.99 -10.21
CA MET A 662 14.94 -22.80 -8.87
C MET A 662 14.06 -21.93 -7.97
N ILE A 663 13.29 -21.02 -8.55
CA ILE A 663 12.22 -20.31 -7.84
C ILE A 663 11.16 -21.32 -7.38
N ASP A 664 10.70 -22.17 -8.30
CA ASP A 664 9.79 -23.27 -8.01
C ASP A 664 10.38 -24.25 -6.98
N ALA A 665 11.67 -24.58 -7.05
CA ALA A 665 12.32 -25.47 -6.07
C ALA A 665 12.30 -24.95 -4.63
N ALA A 666 12.23 -23.63 -4.42
CA ALA A 666 12.14 -23.02 -3.10
C ALA A 666 10.69 -22.87 -2.62
N GLU A 667 9.76 -22.62 -3.54
CA GLU A 667 8.32 -22.52 -3.28
C GLU A 667 7.66 -23.91 -3.09
N ASP A 668 8.10 -24.90 -3.87
CA ASP A 668 7.73 -26.31 -3.75
C ASP A 668 8.41 -26.91 -2.51
N ARG A 669 7.56 -27.29 -1.55
CA ARG A 669 8.03 -27.67 -0.22
C ARG A 669 8.68 -29.05 -0.18
N GLU A 670 8.35 -29.96 -1.11
CA GLU A 670 9.02 -31.27 -1.19
C GLU A 670 10.43 -31.10 -1.74
N ARG A 671 10.59 -30.33 -2.83
CA ARG A 671 11.89 -29.98 -3.40
C ARG A 671 12.75 -29.23 -2.38
N PHE A 672 12.15 -28.26 -1.69
CA PHE A 672 12.84 -27.48 -0.66
C PHE A 672 13.29 -28.33 0.54
N GLN A 673 12.43 -29.22 1.06
CA GLN A 673 12.81 -30.12 2.16
C GLN A 673 13.97 -31.04 1.75
N GLN A 674 13.92 -31.62 0.56
CA GLN A 674 14.99 -32.47 0.03
C GLN A 674 16.31 -31.71 -0.09
N LEU A 675 16.25 -30.44 -0.52
CA LEU A 675 17.41 -29.56 -0.55
C LEU A 675 18.01 -29.35 0.86
N LEU A 676 17.19 -29.00 1.85
CA LEU A 676 17.66 -28.77 3.22
C LEU A 676 18.31 -30.03 3.82
N HIS A 677 17.72 -31.20 3.59
CA HIS A 677 18.32 -32.48 4.00
C HIS A 677 19.68 -32.72 3.36
N LYS A 678 19.81 -32.45 2.05
CA LYS A 678 21.08 -32.58 1.32
C LYS A 678 22.14 -31.62 1.85
N LEU A 679 21.75 -30.41 2.26
CA LEU A 679 22.63 -29.39 2.85
C LEU A 679 22.93 -29.64 4.34
N GLY A 680 22.27 -30.61 4.99
CA GLY A 680 22.41 -30.87 6.42
C GLY A 680 21.83 -29.76 7.31
N LEU A 681 20.85 -29.02 6.80
CA LEU A 681 20.19 -27.93 7.50
C LEU A 681 18.90 -28.40 8.19
N ARG A 682 18.55 -27.75 9.30
CA ARG A 682 17.37 -28.10 10.10
C ARG A 682 16.14 -27.36 9.59
N GLN A 683 15.02 -28.07 9.53
CA GLN A 683 13.69 -27.52 9.29
C GLN A 683 12.76 -28.00 10.42
N PRO A 684 11.72 -27.26 10.80
CA PRO A 684 10.69 -27.79 11.68
C PRO A 684 10.11 -29.10 11.12
N PRO A 685 9.81 -30.12 11.96
CA PRO A 685 9.15 -31.33 11.49
C PRO A 685 7.87 -30.99 10.72
N ASN A 686 7.76 -31.48 9.48
CA ASN A 686 6.65 -31.11 8.59
C ASN A 686 6.17 -32.25 7.68
N ARG A 687 4.94 -32.11 7.16
CA ARG A 687 4.28 -33.04 6.22
C ARG A 687 3.36 -32.28 5.27
N THR A 688 3.14 -32.88 4.11
CA THR A 688 2.25 -32.35 3.07
C THR A 688 0.98 -33.19 2.99
N ALA A 689 -0.18 -32.57 3.18
CA ALA A 689 -1.49 -33.21 3.10
C ALA A 689 -2.27 -32.73 1.87
N ARG A 690 -2.90 -33.66 1.15
CA ARG A 690 -3.76 -33.35 -0.02
C ARG A 690 -5.25 -33.52 0.28
N THR A 691 -5.58 -34.26 1.33
CA THR A 691 -6.95 -34.53 1.76
C THR A 691 -7.09 -34.24 3.25
N GLU A 692 -8.31 -33.98 3.71
CA GLU A 692 -8.60 -33.80 5.14
C GLU A 692 -8.18 -35.03 5.95
N ALA A 693 -8.50 -36.23 5.48
CA ALA A 693 -8.13 -37.48 6.17
C ALA A 693 -6.60 -37.64 6.30
N ASP A 694 -5.85 -37.29 5.25
CA ASP A 694 -4.39 -37.28 5.31
C ASP A 694 -3.86 -36.23 6.29
N ALA A 695 -4.45 -35.03 6.29
CA ALA A 695 -4.04 -33.94 7.17
C ALA A 695 -4.15 -34.36 8.65
N LEU A 696 -5.26 -34.97 9.05
CA LEU A 696 -5.48 -35.40 10.43
C LEU A 696 -4.50 -36.49 10.87
N ARG A 697 -4.22 -37.47 9.99
CA ARG A 697 -3.23 -38.52 10.27
C ARG A 697 -1.82 -37.95 10.41
N LEU A 698 -1.41 -37.12 9.45
CA LEU A 698 -0.06 -36.52 9.43
C LEU A 698 0.14 -35.53 10.59
N ALA A 699 -0.91 -34.81 10.99
CA ALA A 699 -0.90 -33.94 12.15
C ALA A 699 -0.63 -34.71 13.46
N GLN A 700 -1.15 -35.92 13.61
CA GLN A 700 -0.84 -36.77 14.78
C GLN A 700 0.61 -37.26 14.79
N GLU A 701 1.22 -37.48 13.60
CA GLU A 701 2.63 -37.86 13.48
C GLU A 701 3.58 -36.72 13.88
N ILE A 702 3.27 -35.48 13.49
CA ILE A 702 4.09 -34.29 13.82
C ILE A 702 3.82 -33.82 15.26
N GLY A 703 2.55 -33.86 15.68
CA GLY A 703 2.06 -33.36 16.95
C GLY A 703 1.74 -31.87 16.95
N TYR A 704 0.75 -31.49 17.76
CA TYR A 704 0.29 -30.10 17.95
C TYR A 704 1.14 -29.30 18.96
N PRO A 705 1.20 -27.96 18.88
CA PRO A 705 0.58 -27.10 17.85
C PRO A 705 1.27 -27.20 16.49
N LEU A 706 0.50 -26.92 15.42
CA LEU A 706 0.95 -26.93 14.04
C LEU A 706 0.70 -25.57 13.38
N VAL A 707 1.57 -25.18 12.47
CA VAL A 707 1.28 -24.13 11.49
C VAL A 707 0.73 -24.82 10.25
N VAL A 708 -0.46 -24.40 9.81
CA VAL A 708 -1.08 -24.89 8.59
C VAL A 708 -0.96 -23.81 7.53
N ARG A 709 -0.43 -24.17 6.35
CA ARG A 709 -0.17 -23.20 5.27
C ARG A 709 -0.51 -23.72 3.87
N PRO A 710 -1.15 -22.92 3.01
CA PRO A 710 -1.25 -23.19 1.59
C PRO A 710 0.11 -23.02 0.87
N SER A 711 0.25 -23.61 -0.32
CA SER A 711 1.42 -23.41 -1.20
C SER A 711 1.25 -22.20 -2.13
N TYR A 712 2.35 -21.62 -2.66
CA TYR A 712 2.36 -20.50 -3.62
C TYR A 712 1.66 -19.21 -3.16
N VAL A 713 1.75 -18.90 -1.87
CA VAL A 713 1.18 -17.69 -1.26
C VAL A 713 2.26 -16.83 -0.61
N LEU A 714 2.02 -15.51 -0.57
CA LEU A 714 2.84 -14.53 0.13
C LEU A 714 2.01 -13.87 1.24
N GLY A 715 2.66 -13.32 2.26
CA GLY A 715 1.99 -12.56 3.32
C GLY A 715 1.18 -13.45 4.27
N GLY A 716 1.55 -14.73 4.32
CA GLY A 716 0.88 -15.76 5.10
C GLY A 716 -0.61 -15.94 4.80
N ARG A 717 -1.03 -15.75 3.54
CA ARG A 717 -2.43 -15.84 3.15
C ARG A 717 -3.04 -17.17 3.60
N ALA A 718 -4.11 -17.07 4.39
CA ALA A 718 -4.80 -18.23 4.97
C ALA A 718 -3.89 -19.17 5.79
N MET A 719 -2.79 -18.68 6.37
CA MET A 719 -2.03 -19.44 7.36
C MET A 719 -2.72 -19.38 8.72
N GLU A 720 -2.75 -20.50 9.44
CA GLU A 720 -3.34 -20.57 10.78
C GLU A 720 -2.50 -21.47 11.70
N ILE A 721 -2.38 -21.10 12.97
CA ILE A 721 -1.83 -21.98 14.01
C ILE A 721 -2.97 -22.82 14.59
N VAL A 722 -2.87 -24.14 14.48
CA VAL A 722 -3.86 -25.09 15.01
C VAL A 722 -3.30 -25.81 16.23
N HIS A 723 -4.07 -25.86 17.32
CA HIS A 723 -3.62 -26.43 18.61
C HIS A 723 -4.19 -27.81 18.89
N GLU A 724 -5.29 -28.17 18.23
CA GLU A 724 -5.96 -29.45 18.38
C GLU A 724 -6.59 -29.91 17.07
N GLN A 725 -6.97 -31.19 17.03
CA GLN A 725 -7.54 -31.80 15.84
C GLN A 725 -8.79 -31.07 15.32
N ARG A 726 -9.63 -30.57 16.22
CA ARG A 726 -10.87 -29.86 15.86
C ARG A 726 -10.60 -28.55 15.09
N ASP A 727 -9.50 -27.87 15.39
CA ASP A 727 -9.10 -26.66 14.66
C ASP A 727 -8.67 -27.01 13.24
N LEU A 728 -7.91 -28.10 13.07
CA LEU A 728 -7.49 -28.57 11.75
C LEU A 728 -8.68 -29.01 10.88
N GLU A 729 -9.66 -29.73 11.44
CA GLU A 729 -10.89 -30.09 10.72
C GLU A 729 -11.70 -28.87 10.25
N ARG A 730 -11.70 -27.78 11.02
CA ARG A 730 -12.32 -26.51 10.60
C ARG A 730 -11.54 -25.90 9.44
N TYR A 731 -10.23 -25.74 9.61
CA TYR A 731 -9.35 -25.17 8.60
C TYR A 731 -9.50 -25.91 7.25
N MET A 732 -9.49 -27.24 7.26
CA MET A 732 -9.60 -28.05 6.04
C MET A 732 -10.94 -27.84 5.31
N ARG A 733 -12.02 -27.52 6.03
CA ARG A 733 -13.36 -27.27 5.45
C ARG A 733 -13.52 -25.85 4.93
N GLU A 734 -12.97 -24.88 5.65
CA GLU A 734 -13.20 -23.44 5.41
C GLU A 734 -12.12 -22.83 4.52
N ALA A 735 -10.83 -23.10 4.79
CA ALA A 735 -9.71 -22.39 4.18
C ALA A 735 -9.15 -23.07 2.90
N VAL A 736 -9.25 -24.40 2.78
CA VAL A 736 -8.69 -25.14 1.61
C VAL A 736 -9.42 -24.83 0.31
N LYS A 737 -10.67 -24.33 0.38
CA LYS A 737 -11.41 -23.85 -0.80
C LYS A 737 -10.69 -22.74 -1.58
N VAL A 738 -9.78 -22.01 -0.93
CA VAL A 738 -9.03 -20.88 -1.50
C VAL A 738 -7.83 -21.33 -2.35
N SER A 739 -7.40 -22.57 -2.21
CA SER A 739 -6.21 -23.13 -2.85
C SER A 739 -6.60 -24.26 -3.79
N HIS A 740 -7.01 -23.93 -5.02
CA HIS A 740 -7.26 -24.92 -6.05
C HIS A 740 -5.99 -25.77 -6.31
N ASP A 741 -6.16 -27.09 -6.35
CA ASP A 741 -5.17 -28.13 -6.68
C ASP A 741 -3.86 -28.23 -5.88
N SER A 742 -3.60 -27.30 -4.96
CA SER A 742 -2.35 -27.28 -4.19
C SER A 742 -2.48 -27.93 -2.79
N PRO A 743 -1.46 -28.69 -2.34
CA PRO A 743 -1.49 -29.34 -1.03
C PRO A 743 -1.36 -28.34 0.14
N VAL A 744 -1.84 -28.77 1.30
CA VAL A 744 -1.74 -28.06 2.58
C VAL A 744 -0.54 -28.59 3.35
N LEU A 745 0.34 -27.70 3.81
CA LEU A 745 1.47 -28.08 4.65
C LEU A 745 1.12 -27.99 6.13
N LEU A 746 1.63 -28.95 6.89
CA LEU A 746 1.58 -29.01 8.34
C LEU A 746 3.01 -28.92 8.86
N ASP A 747 3.38 -27.82 9.51
CA ASP A 747 4.67 -27.67 10.19
C ASP A 747 4.48 -27.71 11.70
N ARG A 748 5.42 -28.29 12.43
CA ARG A 748 5.49 -28.12 13.87
C ARG A 748 5.70 -26.66 14.21
N PHE A 749 4.80 -26.08 15.00
CA PHE A 749 4.97 -24.71 15.49
C PHE A 749 6.09 -24.65 16.55
N LEU A 750 7.03 -23.72 16.36
CA LEU A 750 8.17 -23.51 17.26
C LEU A 750 7.82 -22.45 18.30
N ASN A 751 7.31 -22.89 19.45
CA ASN A 751 6.97 -21.99 20.55
C ASN A 751 8.18 -21.20 21.05
N ASP A 752 7.95 -19.92 21.35
CA ASP A 752 8.89 -18.97 21.96
C ASP A 752 10.25 -18.89 21.23
N ALA A 753 10.23 -19.02 19.90
CA ALA A 753 11.41 -18.89 19.05
C ALA A 753 11.58 -17.45 18.54
N ILE A 754 12.83 -16.99 18.42
CA ILE A 754 13.16 -15.70 17.79
C ILE A 754 13.13 -15.88 16.28
N GLU A 755 12.43 -15.01 15.56
CA GLU A 755 12.42 -15.01 14.09
C GLU A 755 13.51 -14.08 13.55
N VAL A 756 14.14 -14.48 12.43
CA VAL A 756 15.23 -13.73 11.80
C VAL A 756 15.06 -13.76 10.28
N ASP A 757 15.17 -12.58 9.67
CA ASP A 757 15.31 -12.44 8.21
C ASP A 757 16.77 -12.22 7.83
N VAL A 758 17.21 -12.85 6.75
CA VAL A 758 18.52 -12.61 6.15
C VAL A 758 18.35 -12.33 4.66
N ASP A 759 18.62 -11.09 4.25
CA ASP A 759 18.70 -10.72 2.85
C ASP A 759 20.13 -10.90 2.33
N CYS A 760 20.27 -11.48 1.15
CA CYS A 760 21.55 -11.72 0.50
C CYS A 760 21.45 -11.59 -1.02
N LEU A 761 22.61 -11.46 -1.66
CA LEU A 761 22.78 -11.43 -3.11
C LEU A 761 23.79 -12.50 -3.52
N SER A 762 23.60 -13.08 -4.70
CA SER A 762 24.55 -14.02 -5.30
C SER A 762 24.76 -13.68 -6.78
N ASP A 763 26.01 -13.79 -7.26
CA ASP A 763 26.34 -13.75 -8.69
C ASP A 763 26.43 -15.15 -9.33
N GLY A 764 26.00 -16.18 -8.60
CA GLY A 764 26.12 -17.60 -8.98
C GLY A 764 27.42 -18.26 -8.53
N SER A 765 28.42 -17.47 -8.12
CA SER A 765 29.70 -17.98 -7.62
C SER A 765 29.96 -17.60 -6.16
N ARG A 766 29.64 -16.36 -5.79
CA ARG A 766 29.81 -15.78 -4.46
C ARG A 766 28.49 -15.27 -3.94
N THR A 767 28.22 -15.54 -2.66
CA THR A 767 27.10 -14.97 -1.91
C THR A 767 27.59 -13.86 -1.01
N PHE A 768 26.90 -12.72 -1.04
CA PHE A 768 27.11 -11.56 -0.19
C PHE A 768 25.89 -11.38 0.72
N ILE A 769 26.13 -11.24 2.02
CA ILE A 769 25.06 -10.99 3.00
C ILE A 769 24.74 -9.49 2.98
N GLY A 770 23.50 -9.15 2.65
CA GLY A 770 23.01 -7.77 2.68
C GLY A 770 22.73 -7.32 4.11
N GLY A 771 22.03 -8.13 4.90
CA GLY A 771 21.75 -7.82 6.30
C GLY A 771 21.10 -8.98 7.04
N VAL A 772 21.37 -9.09 8.34
CA VAL A 772 20.71 -10.00 9.28
C VAL A 772 19.81 -9.16 10.17
N MET A 773 18.51 -9.47 10.18
CA MET A 773 17.48 -8.71 10.88
C MET A 773 16.83 -9.59 11.93
N GLU A 774 16.97 -9.21 13.20
CA GLU A 774 16.30 -9.90 14.30
C GLU A 774 14.92 -9.27 14.53
N HIS A 775 13.87 -10.10 14.55
CA HIS A 775 12.54 -9.62 14.86
C HIS A 775 12.39 -9.33 16.35
N ILE A 776 11.55 -8.37 16.69
CA ILE A 776 11.16 -8.11 18.08
C ILE A 776 10.11 -9.15 18.49
N GLU A 777 9.07 -9.32 17.69
CA GLU A 777 8.07 -10.37 17.88
C GLU A 777 8.66 -11.77 17.65
N GLN A 778 8.11 -12.75 18.37
CA GLN A 778 8.48 -14.16 18.22
C GLN A 778 7.92 -14.77 16.93
N ALA A 779 8.54 -15.88 16.50
CA ALA A 779 8.04 -16.69 15.39
C ALA A 779 6.57 -17.10 15.62
N GLY A 780 5.74 -16.90 14.61
CA GLY A 780 4.28 -17.02 14.70
C GLY A 780 3.54 -15.68 14.57
N VAL A 781 4.24 -14.56 14.75
CA VAL A 781 3.86 -13.28 14.15
C VAL A 781 4.57 -13.17 12.81
N HIS A 782 3.82 -12.93 11.75
CA HIS A 782 4.37 -12.88 10.40
C HIS A 782 5.42 -11.77 10.25
N SER A 783 6.56 -12.07 9.60
CA SER A 783 7.68 -11.13 9.36
C SER A 783 7.30 -9.72 8.89
N GLY A 784 6.30 -9.62 8.03
CA GLY A 784 5.76 -8.34 7.56
C GLY A 784 5.13 -7.46 8.65
N ASP A 785 4.53 -8.06 9.68
CA ASP A 785 3.89 -7.39 10.81
C ASP A 785 4.83 -7.22 12.00
N SER A 786 5.95 -7.93 12.03
CA SER A 786 6.97 -7.79 13.07
C SER A 786 7.76 -6.49 12.90
N ALA A 787 8.12 -5.88 14.02
CA ALA A 787 9.25 -4.97 14.07
C ALA A 787 10.54 -5.78 13.94
N CYS A 788 11.60 -5.18 13.37
CA CYS A 788 12.89 -5.84 13.31
C CYS A 788 14.07 -4.85 13.46
N SER A 789 15.21 -5.37 13.91
CA SER A 789 16.44 -4.62 14.17
C SER A 789 17.57 -5.05 13.25
N LEU A 790 18.27 -4.08 12.68
CA LEU A 790 19.55 -4.23 11.99
C LEU A 790 20.58 -3.27 12.62
N PRO A 791 21.69 -3.77 13.20
CA PRO A 791 22.01 -5.19 13.40
C PRO A 791 21.07 -5.86 14.44
N PRO A 792 21.14 -7.20 14.60
CA PRO A 792 20.47 -7.91 15.70
C PRO A 792 20.82 -7.29 17.06
N TYR A 793 19.83 -7.20 17.95
CA TYR A 793 19.96 -6.52 19.24
C TYR A 793 20.23 -7.49 20.40
N SER A 794 19.87 -8.77 20.28
CA SER A 794 20.03 -9.77 21.33
C SER A 794 20.83 -11.02 20.90
N LEU A 795 20.91 -11.31 19.59
CA LEU A 795 21.58 -12.52 19.09
C LEU A 795 23.10 -12.51 19.32
N SER A 796 23.65 -13.70 19.64
CA SER A 796 25.09 -13.89 19.78
C SER A 796 25.84 -13.78 18.43
N PRO A 797 27.10 -13.31 18.41
CA PRO A 797 27.93 -13.30 17.21
C PRO A 797 28.07 -14.69 16.55
N GLU A 798 28.11 -15.76 17.35
CA GLU A 798 28.18 -17.14 16.87
C GLU A 798 26.91 -17.54 16.12
N THR A 799 25.74 -17.19 16.66
CA THR A 799 24.44 -17.44 16.02
C THR A 799 24.32 -16.67 14.71
N ILE A 800 24.74 -15.39 14.69
CA ILE A 800 24.77 -14.56 13.48
C ILE A 800 25.68 -15.18 12.41
N ALA A 801 26.87 -15.66 12.77
CA ALA A 801 27.78 -16.31 11.85
C ALA A 801 27.19 -17.61 11.26
N GLU A 802 26.47 -18.39 12.06
CA GLU A 802 25.80 -19.60 11.61
C GLU A 802 24.66 -19.30 10.64
N LEU A 803 23.83 -18.29 10.91
CA LEU A 803 22.78 -17.82 9.99
C LEU A 803 23.37 -17.45 8.63
N LYS A 804 24.44 -16.66 8.61
CA LYS A 804 25.14 -16.26 7.38
C LYS A 804 25.67 -17.46 6.60
N ARG A 805 26.25 -18.44 7.30
CA ARG A 805 26.76 -19.68 6.70
C ARG A 805 25.63 -20.50 6.05
N GLN A 806 24.51 -20.69 6.76
CA GLN A 806 23.37 -21.42 6.22
C GLN A 806 22.75 -20.70 5.01
N THR A 807 22.61 -19.38 5.06
CA THR A 807 22.16 -18.56 3.93
C THR A 807 23.05 -18.74 2.70
N ALA A 808 24.38 -18.68 2.86
CA ALA A 808 25.30 -18.89 1.74
C ALA A 808 25.18 -20.30 1.13
N LEU A 809 25.01 -21.35 1.96
CA LEU A 809 24.80 -22.71 1.49
C LEU A 809 23.48 -22.87 0.72
N MET A 810 22.41 -22.23 1.16
CA MET A 810 21.12 -22.26 0.46
C MET A 810 21.18 -21.50 -0.87
N ALA A 811 21.84 -20.35 -0.92
CA ALA A 811 22.07 -19.61 -2.16
C ALA A 811 22.79 -20.49 -3.20
N GLN A 812 23.83 -21.20 -2.77
CA GLN A 812 24.56 -22.14 -3.63
C GLN A 812 23.69 -23.35 -4.02
N GLY A 813 22.92 -23.90 -3.09
CA GLY A 813 22.05 -25.06 -3.32
C GLY A 813 20.91 -24.80 -4.31
N LEU A 814 20.42 -23.55 -4.35
CA LEU A 814 19.38 -23.07 -5.28
C LEU A 814 19.95 -22.39 -6.53
N ASN A 815 21.27 -22.35 -6.71
CA ASN A 815 21.93 -21.64 -7.82
C ASN A 815 21.42 -20.19 -7.99
N VAL A 816 21.28 -19.46 -6.88
CA VAL A 816 20.73 -18.11 -6.90
C VAL A 816 21.62 -17.18 -7.71
N VAL A 817 21.00 -16.37 -8.57
CA VAL A 817 21.63 -15.23 -9.25
C VAL A 817 20.72 -14.02 -9.09
N GLY A 818 21.16 -13.01 -8.36
CA GLY A 818 20.34 -11.89 -7.91
C GLY A 818 20.07 -11.95 -6.40
N LEU A 819 18.88 -11.53 -5.97
CA LEU A 819 18.49 -11.47 -4.55
C LEU A 819 17.93 -12.81 -4.06
N MET A 820 18.17 -13.09 -2.77
CA MET A 820 17.48 -14.12 -2.02
C MET A 820 17.28 -13.66 -0.58
N ASN A 821 16.13 -13.98 -0.01
CA ASN A 821 15.80 -13.82 1.40
C ASN A 821 15.64 -15.19 2.06
N VAL A 822 16.03 -15.29 3.33
CA VAL A 822 15.89 -16.50 4.14
C VAL A 822 15.28 -16.13 5.49
N GLN A 823 14.26 -16.88 5.89
CA GLN A 823 13.66 -16.76 7.21
C GLN A 823 14.08 -17.93 8.11
N PHE A 824 14.50 -17.62 9.32
CA PHE A 824 14.90 -18.58 10.33
C PHE A 824 14.08 -18.41 11.61
N ALA A 825 13.95 -19.49 12.36
CA ALA A 825 13.52 -19.47 13.76
C ALA A 825 14.64 -20.03 14.63
N ILE A 826 14.92 -19.36 15.75
CA ILE A 826 15.94 -19.74 16.72
C ILE A 826 15.25 -20.12 18.01
N GLN A 827 15.37 -21.40 18.39
CA GLN A 827 14.84 -21.89 19.64
C GLN A 827 15.98 -22.20 20.61
N GLN A 828 15.87 -21.70 21.84
CA GLN A 828 16.80 -22.05 22.90
C GLN A 828 16.42 -23.39 23.52
N GLN A 829 17.38 -24.32 23.56
CA GLN A 829 17.20 -25.62 24.19
C GLN A 829 18.29 -25.85 25.24
N GLU A 830 17.89 -26.40 26.38
CA GLU A 830 18.85 -26.81 27.41
C GLU A 830 19.47 -28.16 27.01
N ILE A 831 20.75 -28.13 26.64
CA ILE A 831 21.54 -29.29 26.25
C ILE A 831 22.76 -29.33 27.16
N ASP A 832 22.91 -30.43 27.90
CA ASP A 832 23.99 -30.64 28.88
C ASP A 832 24.09 -29.51 29.94
N GLY A 833 22.94 -28.99 30.39
CA GLY A 833 22.86 -27.93 31.39
C GLY A 833 23.25 -26.53 30.88
N LYS A 834 23.33 -26.34 29.55
CA LYS A 834 23.55 -25.04 28.91
C LYS A 834 22.43 -24.76 27.92
N LEU A 835 21.95 -23.52 27.91
CA LEU A 835 21.08 -23.02 26.84
C LEU A 835 21.90 -22.89 25.56
N GLN A 836 21.43 -23.51 24.48
CA GLN A 836 22.03 -23.46 23.15
C GLN A 836 20.98 -23.02 22.13
N ASP A 837 21.40 -22.17 21.19
CA ASP A 837 20.56 -21.71 20.09
C ASP A 837 20.48 -22.81 19.02
N ILE A 838 19.25 -23.24 18.71
CA ILE A 838 18.96 -24.20 17.65
C ILE A 838 18.29 -23.44 16.51
N VAL A 839 19.03 -23.31 15.39
CA VAL A 839 18.56 -22.64 14.17
C VAL A 839 17.72 -23.59 13.32
N TYR A 840 16.54 -23.15 12.93
CA TYR A 840 15.62 -23.82 12.01
C TYR A 840 15.33 -22.91 10.81
N VAL A 841 15.38 -23.45 9.59
CA VAL A 841 14.97 -22.75 8.38
C VAL A 841 13.45 -22.81 8.26
N LEU A 842 12.79 -21.67 8.13
CA LEU A 842 11.34 -21.58 7.91
C LEU A 842 11.00 -21.60 6.42
N GLU A 843 11.65 -20.71 5.65
CA GLU A 843 11.52 -20.62 4.20
C GLU A 843 12.67 -19.86 3.56
N VAL A 844 12.78 -20.02 2.23
CA VAL A 844 13.71 -19.29 1.37
C VAL A 844 12.93 -18.71 0.21
N ASN A 845 13.19 -17.44 -0.07
CA ASN A 845 12.56 -16.66 -1.13
C ASN A 845 13.66 -16.24 -2.12
N PRO A 846 13.90 -16.97 -3.23
CA PRO A 846 14.96 -16.67 -4.20
C PRO A 846 14.59 -15.51 -5.15
N ARG A 847 14.19 -14.39 -4.54
CA ARG A 847 13.69 -13.17 -5.15
C ARG A 847 13.93 -11.98 -4.22
N ALA A 848 13.51 -10.79 -4.64
CA ALA A 848 13.45 -9.65 -3.74
C ALA A 848 12.44 -9.90 -2.61
N SER A 849 12.81 -9.52 -1.39
CA SER A 849 11.93 -9.46 -0.22
C SER A 849 11.51 -8.01 0.03
N ARG A 850 10.48 -7.84 0.86
CA ARG A 850 10.02 -6.51 1.27
C ARG A 850 11.05 -5.75 2.14
N THR A 851 12.00 -6.45 2.75
CA THR A 851 13.03 -5.86 3.62
C THR A 851 14.20 -5.25 2.84
N VAL A 852 14.34 -5.53 1.54
CA VAL A 852 15.43 -5.02 0.69
C VAL A 852 15.60 -3.50 0.75
N PRO A 853 14.54 -2.66 0.68
CA PRO A 853 14.69 -1.22 0.83
C PRO A 853 15.23 -0.83 2.20
N PHE A 854 14.64 -1.36 3.29
CA PHE A 854 15.10 -1.11 4.65
C PHE A 854 16.58 -1.47 4.84
N VAL A 855 17.00 -2.67 4.39
CA VAL A 855 18.40 -3.09 4.47
C VAL A 855 19.30 -2.19 3.62
N SER A 856 18.85 -1.78 2.43
CA SER A 856 19.62 -0.87 1.56
C SER A 856 19.85 0.48 2.23
N LYS A 857 18.82 1.04 2.86
CA LYS A 857 18.90 2.32 3.60
C LYS A 857 19.77 2.20 4.86
N ALA A 858 19.66 1.09 5.60
CA ALA A 858 20.45 0.87 6.80
C ALA A 858 21.95 0.69 6.49
N THR A 859 22.28 -0.03 5.41
CA THR A 859 23.66 -0.41 5.05
C THR A 859 24.34 0.52 4.05
N GLY A 860 23.61 1.47 3.46
CA GLY A 860 24.13 2.35 2.41
C GLY A 860 24.44 1.65 1.08
N LEU A 861 24.01 0.40 0.91
CA LEU A 861 24.23 -0.39 -0.29
C LEU A 861 22.92 -0.56 -1.07
N PRO A 862 22.83 -0.14 -2.34
CA PRO A 862 21.61 -0.28 -3.14
C PRO A 862 21.46 -1.73 -3.63
N LEU A 863 21.03 -2.65 -2.74
CA LEU A 863 21.06 -4.10 -2.98
C LEU A 863 20.32 -4.51 -4.27
N ALA A 864 19.18 -3.88 -4.58
CA ALA A 864 18.44 -4.13 -5.80
C ALA A 864 19.21 -3.74 -7.07
N ARG A 865 20.02 -2.68 -7.07
CA ARG A 865 20.88 -2.34 -8.22
C ARG A 865 21.99 -3.37 -8.39
N ILE A 866 22.63 -3.73 -7.29
CA ILE A 866 23.75 -4.68 -7.29
C ILE A 866 23.28 -6.04 -7.82
N ALA A 867 22.14 -6.52 -7.33
CA ALA A 867 21.57 -7.78 -7.77
C ALA A 867 21.03 -7.73 -9.20
N ALA A 868 20.46 -6.61 -9.68
CA ALA A 868 20.07 -6.47 -11.08
C ALA A 868 21.28 -6.63 -12.03
N ARG A 869 22.42 -6.06 -11.65
CA ARG A 869 23.69 -6.23 -12.36
C ARG A 869 24.20 -7.67 -12.33
N CYS A 870 24.05 -8.38 -11.20
CA CYS A 870 24.33 -9.81 -11.12
C CYS A 870 23.46 -10.62 -12.10
N MET A 871 22.14 -10.34 -12.15
CA MET A 871 21.22 -10.99 -13.07
C MET A 871 21.57 -10.73 -14.55
N ALA A 872 22.12 -9.55 -14.86
CA ALA A 872 22.62 -9.20 -16.18
C ALA A 872 24.04 -9.74 -16.50
N GLY A 873 24.68 -10.43 -15.55
CA GLY A 873 25.97 -11.13 -15.74
C GLY A 873 27.21 -10.40 -15.21
N GLN A 874 27.07 -9.31 -14.45
CA GLN A 874 28.19 -8.64 -13.78
C GLN A 874 28.42 -9.21 -12.38
N THR A 875 29.61 -9.73 -12.12
CA THR A 875 29.93 -10.33 -10.82
C THR A 875 29.99 -9.29 -9.71
N LEU A 876 29.85 -9.73 -8.46
CA LEU A 876 29.99 -8.85 -7.30
C LEU A 876 31.38 -8.20 -7.27
N ASP A 877 32.42 -8.93 -7.71
CA ASP A 877 33.78 -8.39 -7.81
C ASP A 877 33.92 -7.30 -8.89
N SER A 878 33.29 -7.46 -10.07
CA SER A 878 33.37 -6.42 -11.12
C SER A 878 32.61 -5.15 -10.75
N GLN A 879 31.62 -5.28 -9.87
CA GLN A 879 30.90 -4.16 -9.28
C GLN A 879 31.63 -3.49 -8.10
N GLY A 880 32.76 -4.05 -7.66
CA GLY A 880 33.53 -3.53 -6.52
C GLY A 880 32.92 -3.86 -5.15
N ILE A 881 32.05 -4.87 -5.06
CA ILE A 881 31.43 -5.29 -3.79
C ILE A 881 32.40 -6.15 -2.99
N GLY A 882 32.86 -5.60 -1.86
CA GLY A 882 33.86 -6.18 -0.97
C GLY A 882 33.25 -6.98 0.19
N SER A 883 33.67 -6.66 1.41
CA SER A 883 33.16 -7.25 2.65
C SER A 883 31.76 -6.74 3.00
N GLU A 884 31.03 -7.52 3.79
CA GLU A 884 29.76 -7.12 4.38
C GLU A 884 29.88 -5.81 5.18
N VAL A 885 28.84 -4.98 5.11
CA VAL A 885 28.71 -3.74 5.88
C VAL A 885 27.89 -4.01 7.13
N VAL A 886 28.47 -3.76 8.31
CA VAL A 886 27.78 -3.82 9.60
C VAL A 886 27.74 -2.41 10.18
N PRO A 887 26.57 -1.73 10.18
CA PRO A 887 26.46 -0.37 10.69
C PRO A 887 26.82 -0.24 12.18
N ALA A 888 27.46 0.87 12.54
CA ALA A 888 27.77 1.23 13.94
C ALA A 888 26.60 1.98 14.63
N TYR A 889 25.40 1.82 14.11
CA TYR A 889 24.14 2.39 14.59
C TYR A 889 23.03 1.35 14.39
N TYR A 890 21.95 1.50 15.13
CA TYR A 890 20.76 0.67 15.02
C TYR A 890 19.76 1.28 14.06
N SER A 891 19.21 0.44 13.19
CA SER A 891 18.05 0.73 12.36
C SER A 891 16.95 -0.23 12.79
N VAL A 892 15.80 0.31 13.19
CA VAL A 892 14.64 -0.48 13.60
C VAL A 892 13.49 -0.18 12.66
N LYS A 893 12.97 -1.23 12.01
CA LYS A 893 11.74 -1.17 11.23
C LYS A 893 10.54 -1.48 12.13
N GLU A 894 9.46 -0.73 11.98
CA GLU A 894 8.17 -0.99 12.63
C GLU A 894 7.04 -1.00 11.58
N ALA A 895 6.05 -1.87 11.77
CA ALA A 895 4.89 -2.02 10.90
C ALA A 895 3.74 -1.09 11.29
N VAL A 896 2.94 -0.69 10.29
CA VAL A 896 1.75 0.15 10.48
C VAL A 896 0.49 -0.60 10.07
N PHE A 897 -0.52 -0.58 10.94
CA PHE A 897 -1.71 -1.43 10.83
C PHE A 897 -2.99 -0.65 10.49
N PRO A 898 -3.90 -1.22 9.68
CA PRO A 898 -5.13 -0.56 9.26
C PRO A 898 -6.29 -0.71 10.26
N PHE A 899 -6.07 -1.21 11.48
CA PHE A 899 -7.16 -1.58 12.40
C PHE A 899 -8.16 -0.44 12.70
N VAL A 900 -7.70 0.82 12.70
CA VAL A 900 -8.57 2.00 12.89
C VAL A 900 -9.62 2.13 11.77
N LYS A 901 -9.34 1.61 10.58
CA LYS A 901 -10.27 1.60 9.43
C LYS A 901 -11.34 0.51 9.53
N PHE A 902 -11.12 -0.48 10.38
CA PHE A 902 -12.00 -1.64 10.54
C PHE A 902 -12.46 -1.78 12.00
N PRO A 903 -13.37 -0.91 12.48
CA PRO A 903 -13.88 -0.98 13.84
C PRO A 903 -14.40 -2.38 14.20
N GLY A 904 -14.04 -2.86 15.38
CA GLY A 904 -14.45 -4.17 15.87
C GLY A 904 -13.53 -5.32 15.45
N VAL A 905 -12.66 -5.15 14.45
CA VAL A 905 -11.62 -6.15 14.14
C VAL A 905 -10.66 -6.30 15.32
N ASP A 906 -10.34 -7.54 15.63
CA ASP A 906 -9.36 -7.85 16.67
C ASP A 906 -7.92 -7.49 16.23
N THR A 907 -7.19 -6.75 17.07
CA THR A 907 -5.84 -6.25 16.78
C THR A 907 -4.74 -7.25 17.13
N ILE A 908 -5.10 -8.53 17.25
CA ILE A 908 -4.14 -9.59 17.53
C ILE A 908 -3.30 -9.91 16.29
N LEU A 909 -1.99 -10.01 16.50
CA LEU A 909 -1.02 -10.42 15.50
C LEU A 909 -0.98 -11.95 15.38
N GLY A 910 -0.59 -12.45 14.22
CA GLY A 910 -0.54 -13.89 13.95
C GLY A 910 0.25 -14.22 12.69
N PRO A 911 0.12 -15.44 12.15
CA PRO A 911 0.93 -15.92 11.03
C PRO A 911 0.52 -15.33 9.68
N GLU A 912 -0.62 -14.62 9.61
CA GLU A 912 -1.05 -13.89 8.42
C GLU A 912 -0.77 -12.40 8.59
N MET A 913 -0.08 -11.81 7.60
CA MET A 913 0.25 -10.39 7.55
C MET A 913 -0.99 -9.50 7.38
N LYS A 914 -1.05 -8.40 8.13
CA LYS A 914 -2.15 -7.41 8.12
C LYS A 914 -1.70 -5.95 7.98
N SER A 915 -0.41 -5.67 8.14
CA SER A 915 0.15 -4.32 7.99
C SER A 915 0.10 -3.79 6.56
N THR A 916 -0.02 -2.47 6.41
CA THR A 916 -0.09 -1.77 5.12
C THR A 916 1.21 -1.09 4.73
N GLY A 917 2.08 -0.79 5.68
CA GLY A 917 3.33 -0.08 5.45
C GLY A 917 4.28 -0.18 6.64
N GLU A 918 5.41 0.51 6.54
CA GLU A 918 6.48 0.46 7.52
C GLU A 918 7.15 1.82 7.70
N VAL A 919 7.84 1.96 8.84
CA VAL A 919 8.73 3.08 9.15
C VAL A 919 10.07 2.57 9.63
N MET A 920 11.07 3.44 9.58
CA MET A 920 12.40 3.17 10.11
C MET A 920 12.79 4.24 11.14
N GLY A 921 13.25 3.78 12.31
CA GLY A 921 13.90 4.60 13.31
C GLY A 921 15.41 4.32 13.34
N VAL A 922 16.23 5.36 13.48
CA VAL A 922 17.68 5.25 13.55
C VAL A 922 18.22 5.82 14.86
N GLY A 923 19.10 5.07 15.53
CA GLY A 923 19.68 5.48 16.81
C GLY A 923 21.08 4.93 17.05
N ARG A 924 21.80 5.53 17.99
CA ARG A 924 23.09 4.99 18.48
C ARG A 924 22.89 3.81 19.43
N THR A 925 21.71 3.71 20.03
CA THR A 925 21.25 2.57 20.83
C THR A 925 20.01 1.96 20.18
N PHE A 926 19.74 0.69 20.50
CA PHE A 926 18.49 0.04 20.12
C PHE A 926 17.28 0.80 20.68
N GLY A 927 17.33 1.23 21.94
CA GLY A 927 16.24 1.98 22.57
C GLY A 927 15.88 3.28 21.84
N GLU A 928 16.87 4.09 21.44
CA GLU A 928 16.65 5.31 20.64
C GLU A 928 16.00 4.98 19.28
N ALA A 929 16.56 3.99 18.57
CA ALA A 929 16.03 3.56 17.27
C ALA A 929 14.59 3.04 17.39
N PHE A 930 14.28 2.28 18.44
CA PHE A 930 12.95 1.74 18.72
C PHE A 930 11.95 2.85 19.05
N VAL A 931 12.28 3.81 19.92
CA VAL A 931 11.38 4.95 20.21
C VAL A 931 11.03 5.71 18.93
N LYS A 932 12.01 5.94 18.06
CA LYS A 932 11.76 6.59 16.77
C LYS A 932 10.89 5.74 15.85
N SER A 933 11.11 4.43 15.77
CA SER A 933 10.23 3.57 14.95
C SER A 933 8.79 3.59 15.48
N GLN A 934 8.59 3.56 16.80
CA GLN A 934 7.26 3.70 17.40
C GLN A 934 6.61 5.05 17.06
N LEU A 935 7.32 6.16 17.26
CA LEU A 935 6.82 7.50 16.93
C LEU A 935 6.50 7.64 15.44
N GLY A 936 7.34 7.08 14.57
CA GLY A 936 7.12 7.03 13.13
C GLY A 936 5.86 6.27 12.75
N ALA A 937 5.55 5.18 13.46
CA ALA A 937 4.34 4.37 13.28
C ALA A 937 3.08 5.01 13.89
N GLY A 938 3.19 6.21 14.48
CA GLY A 938 2.10 6.90 15.18
C GLY A 938 1.85 6.39 16.60
N ILE A 939 2.72 5.52 17.13
CA ILE A 939 2.64 4.96 18.48
C ILE A 939 3.34 5.90 19.46
N LYS A 940 2.63 6.33 20.51
CA LYS A 940 3.18 7.18 21.57
C LYS A 940 3.43 6.36 22.82
N LEU A 941 4.69 6.10 23.11
CA LEU A 941 5.08 5.48 24.39
C LEU A 941 4.80 6.48 25.53
N PRO A 942 4.05 6.08 26.58
CA PRO A 942 3.81 6.97 27.71
C PRO A 942 5.09 7.21 28.52
N ALA A 943 5.20 8.39 29.12
CA ALA A 943 6.28 8.75 30.05
C ALA A 943 5.90 8.53 31.53
N SER A 944 4.60 8.45 31.83
CA SER A 944 4.07 8.18 33.17
C SER A 944 2.65 7.63 33.10
N GLY A 945 2.11 7.18 34.23
CA GLY A 945 0.72 6.74 34.36
C GLY A 945 0.60 5.32 34.91
N ARG A 946 -0.47 4.63 34.49
CA ARG A 946 -0.76 3.26 34.91
C ARG A 946 -0.67 2.29 33.75
N VAL A 947 0.10 1.23 33.91
CA VAL A 947 0.25 0.15 32.92
C VAL A 947 -0.60 -1.04 33.32
N PHE A 948 -1.36 -1.58 32.38
CA PHE A 948 -2.13 -2.80 32.57
C PHE A 948 -1.42 -4.01 31.97
N LEU A 949 -1.18 -5.06 32.76
CA LEU A 949 -0.57 -6.32 32.35
C LEU A 949 -1.56 -7.49 32.47
N SER A 950 -1.79 -8.19 31.37
CA SER A 950 -2.52 -9.46 31.37
C SER A 950 -1.88 -10.42 30.38
N VAL A 951 -1.06 -11.34 30.89
CA VAL A 951 -0.19 -12.19 30.07
C VAL A 951 -0.54 -13.69 30.13
N LYS A 952 -0.13 -14.46 29.11
CA LYS A 952 -0.24 -15.93 29.08
C LYS A 952 0.70 -16.54 30.13
N ASN A 953 0.51 -17.82 30.46
CA ASN A 953 1.24 -18.40 31.60
C ASN A 953 2.76 -18.48 31.37
N SER A 954 3.19 -18.80 30.15
CA SER A 954 4.61 -18.88 29.77
C SER A 954 5.32 -17.55 29.89
N ASP A 955 4.61 -16.44 29.73
CA ASP A 955 5.19 -15.08 29.73
C ASP A 955 5.28 -14.47 31.12
N LYS A 956 4.69 -15.10 32.14
CA LYS A 956 4.68 -14.57 33.52
C LYS A 956 6.08 -14.28 34.08
N PRO A 957 7.10 -15.15 33.91
CA PRO A 957 8.44 -14.84 34.41
C PRO A 957 9.03 -13.57 33.80
N ARG A 958 8.85 -13.37 32.49
CA ARG A 958 9.28 -12.15 31.77
C ARG A 958 8.46 -10.93 32.17
N ALA A 959 7.15 -11.10 32.33
CA ALA A 959 6.24 -10.05 32.78
C ALA A 959 6.56 -9.52 34.20
N VAL A 960 7.12 -10.36 35.07
CA VAL A 960 7.64 -9.92 36.38
C VAL A 960 8.79 -8.93 36.21
N GLN A 961 9.73 -9.21 35.28
CA GLN A 961 10.84 -8.29 34.99
C GLN A 961 10.33 -6.99 34.35
N VAL A 962 9.43 -7.07 33.36
CA VAL A 962 8.78 -5.89 32.75
C VAL A 962 8.07 -5.03 33.82
N ALA A 963 7.32 -5.65 34.73
CA ALA A 963 6.64 -4.92 35.81
C ALA A 963 7.62 -4.25 36.77
N LYS A 964 8.76 -4.90 37.07
CA LYS A 964 9.81 -4.33 37.91
C LYS A 964 10.38 -3.06 37.28
N ASP A 965 10.78 -3.15 36.02
CA ASP A 965 11.40 -2.05 35.28
C ASP A 965 10.43 -0.84 35.15
N LEU A 966 9.16 -1.11 34.87
CA LEU A 966 8.11 -0.08 34.83
C LEU A 966 7.91 0.62 36.18
N VAL A 967 7.91 -0.12 37.29
CA VAL A 967 7.80 0.46 38.64
C VAL A 967 9.04 1.27 38.99
N GLU A 968 10.23 0.81 38.62
CA GLU A 968 11.49 1.56 38.81
C GLU A 968 11.50 2.88 38.02
N MET A 969 10.83 2.92 36.86
CA MET A 969 10.57 4.13 36.07
C MET A 969 9.43 5.01 36.61
N GLY A 970 8.74 4.60 37.68
CA GLY A 970 7.70 5.38 38.34
C GLY A 970 6.27 5.12 37.85
N PHE A 971 6.04 4.10 37.02
CA PHE A 971 4.68 3.70 36.64
C PHE A 971 3.97 2.95 37.78
N SER A 972 2.66 3.08 37.83
CA SER A 972 1.83 2.17 38.62
C SER A 972 1.40 0.97 37.76
N VAL A 973 1.45 -0.24 38.33
CA VAL A 973 1.09 -1.46 37.60
C VAL A 973 -0.26 -2.00 38.07
N ALA A 974 -1.11 -2.33 37.11
CA ALA A 974 -2.36 -3.05 37.31
C ALA A 974 -2.33 -4.35 36.51
N ALA A 975 -2.88 -5.45 37.04
CA ALA A 975 -2.86 -6.72 36.34
C ALA A 975 -4.06 -7.62 36.66
N THR A 976 -4.39 -8.54 35.74
CA THR A 976 -5.43 -9.57 36.02
C THR A 976 -4.94 -10.53 37.10
N LYS A 977 -5.87 -11.16 37.83
CA LYS A 977 -5.58 -11.99 39.02
C LYS A 977 -4.37 -12.92 38.89
N GLY A 978 -4.28 -13.65 37.78
CA GLY A 978 -3.19 -14.61 37.54
C GLY A 978 -1.83 -13.97 37.27
N THR A 979 -1.79 -12.80 36.63
CA THR A 979 -0.57 -12.03 36.38
C THR A 979 -0.18 -11.22 37.63
N ALA A 980 -1.14 -10.61 38.32
CA ALA A 980 -0.92 -9.89 39.57
C ALA A 980 -0.33 -10.79 40.67
N ALA A 981 -0.79 -12.04 40.77
CA ALA A 981 -0.24 -13.00 41.73
C ALA A 981 1.26 -13.29 41.48
N ALA A 982 1.67 -13.43 40.22
CA ALA A 982 3.07 -13.66 39.86
C ALA A 982 3.96 -12.44 40.17
N ILE A 983 3.49 -11.23 39.84
CA ILE A 983 4.19 -9.97 40.11
C ILE A 983 4.31 -9.71 41.62
N SER A 984 3.22 -9.89 42.36
CA SER A 984 3.18 -9.70 43.81
C SER A 984 4.09 -10.70 44.55
N ALA A 985 4.19 -11.94 44.07
CA ALA A 985 5.11 -12.95 44.63
C ALA A 985 6.59 -12.56 44.52
N ALA A 986 6.95 -11.70 43.56
CA ALA A 986 8.30 -11.13 43.42
C ALA A 986 8.52 -9.85 44.25
N GLY A 987 7.53 -9.44 45.06
CA GLY A 987 7.61 -8.25 45.91
C GLY A 987 7.35 -6.92 45.18
N ILE A 988 6.85 -6.96 43.95
CA ILE A 988 6.61 -5.77 43.12
C ILE A 988 5.17 -5.25 43.38
N PRO A 989 4.97 -3.94 43.61
CA PRO A 989 3.65 -3.36 43.77
C PRO A 989 2.77 -3.55 42.53
N VAL A 990 1.58 -4.15 42.70
CA VAL A 990 0.60 -4.36 41.62
C VAL A 990 -0.83 -4.29 42.15
N THR A 991 -1.70 -3.62 41.40
CA THR A 991 -3.15 -3.58 41.67
C THR A 991 -3.86 -4.67 40.89
N THR A 992 -4.57 -5.56 41.58
CA THR A 992 -5.37 -6.59 40.92
C THR A 992 -6.63 -5.99 40.29
N VAL A 993 -6.89 -6.27 39.00
CA VAL A 993 -8.05 -5.79 38.24
C VAL A 993 -8.86 -6.97 37.69
N ASN A 994 -10.18 -6.83 37.64
CA ASN A 994 -11.09 -7.83 37.10
C ASN A 994 -11.02 -7.88 35.56
N LYS A 995 -11.14 -9.08 34.99
CA LYS A 995 -11.57 -9.25 33.59
C LYS A 995 -13.04 -8.85 33.44
N VAL A 996 -13.49 -8.63 32.20
CA VAL A 996 -14.89 -8.27 31.89
C VAL A 996 -15.88 -9.26 32.52
N VAL A 997 -15.58 -10.56 32.45
CA VAL A 997 -16.41 -11.64 33.01
C VAL A 997 -16.36 -11.77 34.53
N GLU A 998 -15.45 -11.06 35.22
CA GLU A 998 -15.19 -11.23 36.66
C GLU A 998 -15.89 -10.17 37.54
N GLY A 999 -16.56 -9.17 36.97
CA GLY A 999 -17.29 -8.12 37.68
C GLY A 999 -16.74 -6.70 37.46
N ARG A 1000 -17.30 -5.70 38.16
CA ARG A 1000 -16.95 -4.27 37.98
C ARG A 1000 -16.29 -3.64 39.22
N PRO A 1001 -15.39 -2.64 39.04
CA PRO A 1001 -14.85 -2.20 37.76
C PRO A 1001 -13.89 -3.24 37.15
N HIS A 1002 -13.89 -3.36 35.82
CA HIS A 1002 -12.96 -4.21 35.07
C HIS A 1002 -12.05 -3.37 34.17
N VAL A 1003 -11.01 -3.98 33.58
CA VAL A 1003 -10.03 -3.25 32.77
C VAL A 1003 -10.66 -2.43 31.62
N VAL A 1004 -11.71 -2.92 30.96
CA VAL A 1004 -12.39 -2.16 29.89
C VAL A 1004 -13.06 -0.88 30.42
N ASP A 1005 -13.54 -0.86 31.67
CA ASP A 1005 -14.07 0.36 32.30
C ASP A 1005 -12.91 1.35 32.52
N MET A 1006 -11.77 0.86 33.02
CA MET A 1006 -10.58 1.67 33.28
C MET A 1006 -9.99 2.27 32.00
N ILE A 1007 -9.95 1.51 30.89
CA ILE A 1007 -9.52 2.01 29.58
C ILE A 1007 -10.45 3.15 29.13
N LYS A 1008 -11.77 2.94 29.19
CA LYS A 1008 -12.77 3.94 28.80
C LYS A 1008 -12.77 5.18 29.70
N ASN A 1009 -12.33 5.05 30.95
CA ASN A 1009 -12.17 6.14 31.91
C ASN A 1009 -10.81 6.87 31.77
N ASN A 1010 -9.98 6.52 30.78
CA ASN A 1010 -8.62 7.07 30.60
C ASN A 1010 -7.69 6.81 31.81
N GLU A 1011 -7.88 5.71 32.53
CA GLU A 1011 -7.06 5.35 33.70
C GLU A 1011 -5.82 4.54 33.33
N ILE A 1012 -5.70 4.06 32.08
CA ILE A 1012 -4.61 3.19 31.60
C ILE A 1012 -3.84 3.92 30.49
N ALA A 1013 -2.51 4.00 30.64
CA ALA A 1013 -1.61 4.64 29.68
C ALA A 1013 -0.93 3.65 28.71
N LEU A 1014 -0.81 2.38 29.12
CA LEU A 1014 -0.23 1.30 28.31
C LEU A 1014 -0.93 -0.02 28.63
N VAL A 1015 -1.22 -0.80 27.60
CA VAL A 1015 -1.76 -2.16 27.70
C VAL A 1015 -0.71 -3.16 27.22
N ILE A 1016 -0.37 -4.13 28.06
CA ILE A 1016 0.42 -5.30 27.68
C ILE A 1016 -0.51 -6.51 27.81
N ASN A 1017 -0.94 -7.05 26.66
CA ASN A 1017 -1.87 -8.16 26.61
C ASN A 1017 -1.40 -9.27 25.66
N THR A 1018 -0.63 -10.22 26.20
CA THR A 1018 -0.32 -11.48 25.51
C THR A 1018 -1.40 -12.51 25.83
N VAL A 1019 -1.82 -13.29 24.85
CA VAL A 1019 -2.89 -14.28 25.02
C VAL A 1019 -2.41 -15.66 24.65
N GLU A 1020 -2.96 -16.67 25.32
CA GLU A 1020 -2.84 -18.05 24.84
C GLU A 1020 -3.53 -18.11 23.48
N GLU A 1021 -2.93 -18.75 22.49
CA GLU A 1021 -3.46 -18.89 21.12
C GLU A 1021 -4.70 -19.81 21.03
N LYS A 1022 -5.31 -20.12 22.18
CA LYS A 1022 -6.60 -20.80 22.27
C LYS A 1022 -7.73 -19.84 21.92
N ARG A 1023 -8.62 -20.25 21.02
CA ARG A 1023 -9.76 -19.44 20.56
C ARG A 1023 -10.60 -18.83 21.69
N SER A 1024 -10.89 -19.58 22.77
CA SER A 1024 -11.63 -19.03 23.92
C SER A 1024 -10.88 -17.89 24.62
N ALA A 1025 -9.57 -18.04 24.81
CA ALA A 1025 -8.74 -17.00 25.44
C ALA A 1025 -8.62 -15.75 24.55
N ILE A 1026 -8.50 -15.93 23.23
CA ILE A 1026 -8.48 -14.83 22.24
C ILE A 1026 -9.81 -14.07 22.28
N VAL A 1027 -10.95 -14.78 22.25
CA VAL A 1027 -12.30 -14.18 22.28
C VAL A 1027 -12.54 -13.44 23.60
N ASP A 1028 -12.20 -14.05 24.75
CA ASP A 1028 -12.41 -13.47 26.07
C ASP A 1028 -11.59 -12.17 26.30
N SER A 1029 -10.49 -12.02 25.56
CA SER A 1029 -9.59 -10.86 25.66
C SER A 1029 -9.79 -9.81 24.57
N ARG A 1030 -10.56 -10.12 23.51
CA ARG A 1030 -10.85 -9.21 22.38
C ARG A 1030 -11.33 -7.84 22.83
N ALA A 1031 -12.23 -7.80 23.82
CA ALA A 1031 -12.77 -6.55 24.34
C ALA A 1031 -11.71 -5.59 24.92
N ILE A 1032 -10.59 -6.11 25.43
CA ILE A 1032 -9.47 -5.31 25.93
C ILE A 1032 -8.78 -4.62 24.76
N ARG A 1033 -8.41 -5.40 23.73
CA ARG A 1033 -7.69 -4.91 22.55
C ARG A 1033 -8.51 -3.93 21.72
N THR A 1034 -9.78 -4.26 21.45
CA THR A 1034 -10.67 -3.36 20.70
C THR A 1034 -10.97 -2.07 21.46
N SER A 1035 -11.12 -2.12 22.79
CA SER A 1035 -11.32 -0.91 23.60
C SER A 1035 -10.04 -0.07 23.70
N ALA A 1036 -8.87 -0.71 23.76
CA ALA A 1036 -7.59 0.00 23.78
C ALA A 1036 -7.32 0.73 22.46
N LEU A 1037 -7.58 0.06 21.31
CA LEU A 1037 -7.52 0.70 19.99
C LEU A 1037 -8.49 1.88 19.91
N ALA A 1038 -9.76 1.67 20.33
CA ALA A 1038 -10.78 2.71 20.29
C ALA A 1038 -10.39 3.92 21.14
N ALA A 1039 -9.81 3.72 22.32
CA ALA A 1039 -9.34 4.79 23.21
C ALA A 1039 -7.91 5.29 22.90
N ARG A 1040 -7.30 4.84 21.79
CA ARG A 1040 -5.93 5.16 21.37
C ARG A 1040 -4.86 4.91 22.46
N VAL A 1041 -5.06 3.88 23.28
CA VAL A 1041 -4.09 3.48 24.29
C VAL A 1041 -3.05 2.56 23.66
N THR A 1042 -1.77 2.93 23.78
CA THR A 1042 -0.65 2.14 23.29
C THR A 1042 -0.72 0.70 23.82
N THR A 1043 -0.61 -0.27 22.92
CA THR A 1043 -0.86 -1.68 23.22
C THR A 1043 0.21 -2.57 22.62
N TYR A 1044 0.80 -3.47 23.42
CA TYR A 1044 1.66 -4.56 22.96
C TYR A 1044 0.99 -5.91 23.21
N THR A 1045 0.96 -6.75 22.18
CA THR A 1045 0.36 -8.09 22.22
C THR A 1045 1.38 -9.22 22.38
N THR A 1046 2.67 -8.89 22.40
CA THR A 1046 3.77 -9.82 22.64
C THR A 1046 4.59 -9.38 23.85
N ILE A 1047 5.18 -10.33 24.56
CA ILE A 1047 6.01 -10.00 25.72
C ILE A 1047 7.35 -9.38 25.29
N ALA A 1048 7.89 -9.79 24.14
CA ALA A 1048 9.10 -9.22 23.58
C ALA A 1048 8.91 -7.77 23.12
N GLY A 1049 7.77 -7.45 22.48
CA GLY A 1049 7.40 -6.06 22.18
C GLY A 1049 7.26 -5.20 23.43
N ALA A 1050 6.73 -5.76 24.53
CA ALA A 1050 6.67 -5.05 25.81
C ALA A 1050 8.07 -4.79 26.41
N GLU A 1051 9.00 -5.73 26.31
CA GLU A 1051 10.39 -5.55 26.75
C GLU A 1051 11.10 -4.47 25.91
N ALA A 1052 10.94 -4.51 24.57
CA ALA A 1052 11.47 -3.48 23.68
C ALA A 1052 10.88 -2.10 23.98
N ALA A 1053 9.58 -2.02 24.28
CA ALA A 1053 8.91 -0.78 24.68
C ALA A 1053 9.46 -0.22 25.99
N VAL A 1054 9.70 -1.06 27.00
CA VAL A 1054 10.32 -0.64 28.26
C VAL A 1054 11.75 -0.15 28.04
N GLU A 1055 12.54 -0.82 27.20
CA GLU A 1055 13.87 -0.35 26.83
C GLU A 1055 13.79 1.01 26.12
N GLY A 1056 12.90 1.16 25.14
CA GLY A 1056 12.66 2.42 24.46
C GLY A 1056 12.24 3.54 25.43
N MET A 1057 11.38 3.26 26.41
CA MET A 1057 10.94 4.26 27.38
C MET A 1057 12.09 4.89 28.19
N ARG A 1058 13.24 4.22 28.32
CA ARG A 1058 14.44 4.77 28.96
C ARG A 1058 15.10 5.88 28.13
N HIS A 1059 14.77 5.98 26.84
CA HIS A 1059 15.37 6.86 25.85
C HIS A 1059 14.38 7.89 25.25
N LEU A 1060 13.22 8.13 25.88
CA LEU A 1060 12.18 9.04 25.35
C LEU A 1060 12.67 10.47 25.04
N ASP A 1061 13.64 10.97 25.81
CA ASP A 1061 14.18 12.33 25.65
C ASP A 1061 15.28 12.41 24.56
N GLU A 1062 15.78 11.27 24.07
CA GLU A 1062 16.89 11.17 23.13
C GLU A 1062 16.43 11.18 21.66
N LEU A 1063 15.73 12.24 21.25
CA LEU A 1063 15.30 12.41 19.84
C LEU A 1063 16.35 13.14 18.98
N HIS A 1064 17.58 12.64 18.92
CA HIS A 1064 18.58 13.19 17.99
C HIS A 1064 18.13 12.98 16.54
N VAL A 1065 18.60 13.78 15.60
CA VAL A 1065 18.26 13.61 14.18
C VAL A 1065 19.50 13.25 13.37
N TYR A 1066 19.38 12.21 12.55
CA TYR A 1066 20.48 11.71 11.72
C TYR A 1066 20.10 11.82 10.24
N ASP A 1067 20.95 12.50 9.46
CA ASP A 1067 20.83 12.48 8.00
C ASP A 1067 21.46 11.21 7.44
N LEU A 1068 20.81 10.64 6.44
CA LEU A 1068 21.15 9.36 5.83
C LEU A 1068 22.53 9.41 5.16
N GLN A 1069 22.83 10.50 4.43
CA GLN A 1069 24.12 10.72 3.77
C GLN A 1069 25.26 10.78 4.79
N GLY A 1070 25.05 11.40 5.95
CA GLY A 1070 25.98 11.44 7.07
C GLY A 1070 26.22 10.07 7.69
N LEU A 1071 25.16 9.28 7.89
CA LEU A 1071 25.26 7.90 8.38
C LEU A 1071 26.05 7.01 7.40
N HIS A 1072 25.76 7.08 6.10
CA HIS A 1072 26.44 6.28 5.08
C HIS A 1072 27.93 6.60 4.98
N LYS A 1073 28.32 7.86 5.18
CA LYS A 1073 29.74 8.26 5.27
C LYS A 1073 30.50 7.61 6.43
N THR A 1074 29.81 7.05 7.43
CA THR A 1074 30.46 6.34 8.56
C THR A 1074 30.70 4.86 8.29
N LEU A 1075 30.20 4.31 7.18
CA LEU A 1075 30.30 2.89 6.81
C LEU A 1075 31.53 2.58 5.95
N HIS A 1076 32.23 3.60 5.47
CA HIS A 1076 33.42 3.55 4.61
C HIS A 1076 34.53 4.43 5.22
#